data_AF-A0A8S1F764-F1
#
_entry.id   AF-A0A8S1F764-F1
#
_cell.length_a   1.000
_cell.length_b   1.000
_cell.length_c   1.000
_cell.angle_alpha   90.00
_cell.angle_beta   90.00
_cell.angle_gamma   90.00
#
_symmetry.space_group_name_H-M   'P 1'
#
loop_
_entity.id
_entity.type
_entity.pdbx_description
1 polymer ?
#
loop_
_entity_poly.entity_id
_entity_poly.type
_entity_poly.pdbx_seq_one_letter_code
_entity_poly.pdbx_strand_id
1 'polypeptide(L)'
;MHSRHRDDDDEQLDEQPTKFVDIAKKWPKQTFLIIGNELCERFSFYGMRAVLTLYFVNVLHFKNAHATVFFHAFTVVSYSSPILGSILADGYIGKFWTIFSVSILYAIGQILLASASIAPDDNPIHPWLDMLGLLIIGIGTGGIKPCVSAFGGDQFPAHYTKMISYFFSMFYFSINAGSLISMYLTPYLRSVPCFGNDSCYPMAFGVPAILMILATLIFMAGSFWYKKVPPKENVISRVMATISRALKNKSSGIPRSHWIEHSLDGHVCSKSKVCRELHGKCAERKFVEDVKVLFRVCLMMLPVPMFWALYDQQGSTWVIQAISMDAHITDSWTLIPDQMGFLNAFMILLMIPIFQSGIYPFVEKIGIKLTLLRKMTAGGLLTATAFIICGIVQLFVNRDLPILPSADEAHMTIINTFPTCEFHTEINTVDSFLLPANQTKLKDVIEPAIIKGGIEFTANITFDSDAPNCPKFVANPVLYSGYSYYLALSPIGWAYTATPLKKPSNGQGEFAISLNYMVSCDNIPDAVTWKECNSSTSTYNGVIGLCKVDELTRPEAPCDPKSDGRFYQFSPSRRHQLEVHDYQTGEITNTGATYDAIDVRPGTYRLYYIDYEIDYRFYPLDLPPITQNHMGGVYTLTIATRSKLVKDVVSYSQIMVPYNKVSIIWQIPQYIVLTAGEVLFSVTGLEFAYSEASPQLKSVVQAVWLFTVAVGDLIDVVILSLNLFSDVATQMFVFGAAMYIVMAIFILLAVNYYEYAHYANDDSEAANAIVDTDKIQ
;
A
#
# COMPACT_ATOMS: atom_id res chain seq x y z
N MET A 1 68.23 -14.30 -26.93
CA MET A 1 68.95 -13.09 -27.36
C MET A 1 68.06 -11.90 -27.02
N HIS A 2 68.53 -11.05 -26.11
CA HIS A 2 67.91 -9.87 -25.51
C HIS A 2 66.61 -9.98 -24.69
N SER A 3 66.83 -10.08 -23.38
CA SER A 3 65.99 -9.58 -22.30
C SER A 3 65.62 -8.09 -22.48
N ARG A 4 64.37 -7.77 -22.20
CA ARG A 4 63.98 -6.54 -21.51
C ARG A 4 63.25 -6.95 -20.24
N HIS A 5 63.97 -6.95 -19.13
CA HIS A 5 63.39 -6.59 -17.84
C HIS A 5 62.72 -5.23 -18.05
N ARG A 6 61.39 -5.18 -17.90
CA ARG A 6 60.74 -3.95 -17.48
C ARG A 6 60.81 -3.99 -15.97
N ASP A 7 61.58 -3.07 -15.45
CA ASP A 7 61.58 -2.67 -14.06
C ASP A 7 60.14 -2.45 -13.61
N ASP A 8 59.83 -2.97 -12.43
CA ASP A 8 58.68 -2.57 -11.63
C ASP A 8 58.87 -1.09 -11.30
N ASP A 9 58.39 -0.21 -12.18
CA ASP A 9 58.17 1.19 -11.83
C ASP A 9 57.04 1.21 -10.80
N ASP A 10 57.34 1.72 -9.60
CA ASP A 10 56.37 2.27 -8.66
C ASP A 10 55.39 3.15 -9.43
N GLU A 11 54.23 2.60 -9.79
CA GLU A 11 53.14 3.36 -10.40
C GLU A 11 52.63 4.31 -9.32
N GLN A 12 53.21 5.52 -9.28
CA GLN A 12 52.76 6.64 -8.45
C GLN A 12 51.24 6.70 -8.55
N LEU A 13 50.55 6.27 -7.48
CA LEU A 13 49.09 6.27 -7.41
C LEU A 13 48.64 7.72 -7.67
N ASP A 14 48.00 7.92 -8.82
CA ASP A 14 47.54 9.23 -9.29
C ASP A 14 46.74 9.91 -8.16
N GLU A 15 47.21 11.07 -7.68
CA GLU A 15 46.63 11.71 -6.50
C GLU A 15 45.14 12.02 -6.72
N GLN A 16 44.35 11.83 -5.66
CA GLN A 16 42.92 12.09 -5.74
C GLN A 16 42.64 13.57 -6.08
N PRO A 17 41.81 13.87 -7.10
CA PRO A 17 41.50 15.25 -7.47
C PRO A 17 40.73 15.95 -6.35
N THR A 18 41.25 17.09 -5.90
CA THR A 18 40.66 17.86 -4.80
C THR A 18 39.76 19.00 -5.28
N LYS A 19 40.06 19.60 -6.44
CA LYS A 19 39.31 20.69 -7.04
C LYS A 19 38.11 20.16 -7.85
N PHE A 20 36.98 20.86 -7.79
CA PHE A 20 35.74 20.45 -8.46
C PHE A 20 35.89 20.27 -9.99
N VAL A 21 36.64 21.14 -10.66
CA VAL A 21 36.88 21.07 -12.11
C VAL A 21 37.65 19.80 -12.48
N ASP A 22 38.65 19.43 -11.68
CA ASP A 22 39.46 18.24 -11.92
C ASP A 22 38.68 16.96 -11.59
N ILE A 23 37.82 17.02 -10.57
CA ILE A 23 36.86 15.95 -10.25
C ILE A 23 35.93 15.71 -11.43
N ALA A 24 35.33 16.77 -11.99
CA ALA A 24 34.40 16.66 -13.11
C ALA A 24 35.07 16.09 -14.37
N LYS A 25 36.35 16.43 -14.62
CA LYS A 25 37.11 15.92 -15.77
C LYS A 25 37.48 14.44 -15.64
N LYS A 26 37.90 13.99 -14.44
CA LYS A 26 38.29 12.60 -14.17
C LYS A 26 37.10 11.69 -13.79
N TRP A 27 35.87 12.22 -13.79
CA TRP A 27 34.68 11.45 -13.45
C TRP A 27 34.38 10.35 -14.49
N PRO A 28 34.21 9.08 -14.10
CA PRO A 28 33.86 8.02 -15.02
C PRO A 28 32.45 8.21 -15.58
N LYS A 29 32.34 8.58 -16.87
CA LYS A 29 31.06 8.93 -17.52
C LYS A 29 30.03 7.79 -17.50
N GLN A 30 30.48 6.55 -17.48
CA GLN A 30 29.62 5.37 -17.41
C GLN A 30 28.79 5.29 -16.13
N THR A 31 29.20 5.97 -15.05
CA THR A 31 28.44 6.00 -13.78
C THR A 31 27.08 6.70 -13.92
N PHE A 32 26.94 7.66 -14.84
CA PHE A 32 25.65 8.31 -15.12
C PHE A 32 24.61 7.35 -15.69
N LEU A 33 25.04 6.32 -16.44
CA LEU A 33 24.14 5.27 -16.94
C LEU A 33 23.64 4.39 -15.79
N ILE A 34 24.48 4.12 -14.79
CA ILE A 34 24.11 3.37 -13.58
C ILE A 34 23.10 4.15 -12.74
N ILE A 35 23.33 5.46 -12.56
CA ILE A 35 22.41 6.35 -11.85
C ILE A 35 21.08 6.49 -12.59
N GLY A 36 21.10 6.60 -13.92
CA GLY A 36 19.88 6.62 -14.74
C GLY A 36 19.08 5.31 -14.62
N ASN A 37 19.77 4.16 -14.67
CA ASN A 37 19.15 2.86 -14.40
C ASN A 37 18.52 2.81 -13.00
N GLU A 38 19.24 3.27 -11.97
CA GLU A 38 18.72 3.28 -10.59
C GLU A 38 17.48 4.18 -10.46
N LEU A 39 17.49 5.37 -11.05
CA LEU A 39 16.34 6.28 -11.02
C LEU A 39 15.10 5.63 -11.63
N CYS A 40 15.23 5.02 -12.81
CA CYS A 40 14.12 4.36 -13.51
C CYS A 40 13.62 3.12 -12.76
N GLU A 41 14.51 2.31 -12.20
CA GLU A 41 14.12 1.15 -11.40
C GLU A 41 13.40 1.56 -10.11
N ARG A 42 13.88 2.60 -9.42
CA ARG A 42 13.26 3.10 -8.19
C ARG A 42 11.90 3.69 -8.46
N PHE A 43 11.74 4.42 -9.56
CA PHE A 43 10.42 4.85 -10.02
C PHE A 43 9.51 3.64 -10.23
N SER A 44 9.98 2.61 -10.93
CA SER A 44 9.18 1.42 -11.27
C SER A 44 8.72 0.68 -10.01
N PHE A 45 9.63 0.45 -9.06
CA PHE A 45 9.36 -0.26 -7.81
C PHE A 45 8.36 0.51 -6.92
N TYR A 46 8.65 1.77 -6.60
CA TYR A 46 7.81 2.55 -5.68
C TYR A 46 6.47 2.93 -6.30
N GLY A 47 6.42 3.23 -7.60
CA GLY A 47 5.18 3.56 -8.30
C GLY A 47 4.20 2.39 -8.33
N MET A 48 4.67 1.20 -8.72
CA MET A 48 3.82 -0.01 -8.70
C MET A 48 3.38 -0.37 -7.28
N ARG A 49 4.30 -0.31 -6.30
CA ARG A 49 3.99 -0.60 -4.89
C ARG A 49 2.93 0.35 -4.32
N ALA A 50 2.93 1.63 -4.69
CA ALA A 50 1.99 2.62 -4.18
C ALA A 50 0.52 2.29 -4.50
N VAL A 51 0.25 1.77 -5.69
CA VAL A 51 -1.13 1.47 -6.15
C VAL A 51 -1.59 0.03 -5.83
N LEU A 52 -0.67 -0.82 -5.36
CA LEU A 52 -0.86 -2.27 -5.26
C LEU A 52 -1.97 -2.67 -4.28
N THR A 53 -2.05 -1.99 -3.13
CA THR A 53 -3.09 -2.27 -2.12
C THR A 53 -4.49 -2.02 -2.69
N LEU A 54 -4.68 -0.93 -3.42
CA LEU A 54 -5.96 -0.62 -4.08
C LEU A 54 -6.25 -1.59 -5.23
N TYR A 55 -5.23 -2.06 -5.95
CA TYR A 55 -5.40 -3.05 -7.00
C TYR A 55 -5.97 -4.37 -6.45
N PHE A 56 -5.45 -4.85 -5.31
CA PHE A 56 -5.97 -6.04 -4.64
C PHE A 56 -7.42 -5.88 -4.17
N VAL A 57 -7.77 -4.71 -3.64
CA VAL A 57 -9.13 -4.46 -3.12
C VAL A 57 -10.14 -4.28 -4.26
N ASN A 58 -9.79 -3.51 -5.29
CA ASN A 58 -10.74 -3.06 -6.30
C ASN A 58 -10.82 -4.00 -7.51
N VAL A 59 -9.71 -4.60 -7.93
CA VAL A 59 -9.68 -5.48 -9.12
C VAL A 59 -9.69 -6.95 -8.73
N LEU A 60 -8.89 -7.37 -7.76
CA LEU A 60 -8.91 -8.76 -7.28
C LEU A 60 -10.01 -9.04 -6.25
N HIS A 61 -10.77 -8.01 -5.85
CA HIS A 61 -11.86 -8.09 -4.88
C HIS A 61 -11.46 -8.73 -3.54
N PHE A 62 -10.20 -8.59 -3.14
CA PHE A 62 -9.73 -9.09 -1.84
C PHE A 62 -10.32 -8.24 -0.70
N LYS A 63 -10.63 -8.91 0.42
CA LYS A 63 -10.90 -8.19 1.67
C LYS A 63 -9.65 -7.41 2.10
N ASN A 64 -9.85 -6.29 2.80
CA ASN A 64 -8.79 -5.41 3.31
C ASN A 64 -7.65 -6.18 4.00
N ALA A 65 -7.97 -7.17 4.84
CA ALA A 65 -6.97 -8.01 5.51
C ALA A 65 -6.12 -8.83 4.53
N HIS A 66 -6.75 -9.48 3.55
CA HIS A 66 -6.04 -10.26 2.51
C HIS A 66 -5.19 -9.37 1.61
N ALA A 67 -5.71 -8.22 1.17
CA ALA A 67 -4.92 -7.24 0.39
C ALA A 67 -3.65 -6.82 1.14
N THR A 68 -3.77 -6.53 2.44
CA THR A 68 -2.63 -6.20 3.32
C THR A 68 -1.64 -7.37 3.40
N VAL A 69 -2.11 -8.61 3.59
CA VAL A 69 -1.25 -9.82 3.61
C VAL A 69 -0.47 -9.99 2.31
N PHE A 70 -1.10 -9.86 1.15
CA PHE A 70 -0.41 -10.02 -0.14
C PHE A 70 0.58 -8.89 -0.42
N PHE A 71 0.29 -7.66 0.02
CA PHE A 71 1.24 -6.53 -0.05
C PHE A 71 2.52 -6.82 0.74
N HIS A 72 2.39 -7.29 1.98
CA HIS A 72 3.54 -7.66 2.81
C HIS A 72 4.24 -8.92 2.27
N ALA A 73 3.51 -9.92 1.80
CA ALA A 73 4.10 -11.12 1.20
C ALA A 73 4.97 -10.78 -0.04
N PHE A 74 4.53 -9.85 -0.89
CA PHE A 74 5.34 -9.33 -1.98
C PHE A 74 6.63 -8.66 -1.47
N THR A 75 6.53 -7.91 -0.38
CA THR A 75 7.68 -7.24 0.26
C THR A 75 8.65 -8.26 0.86
N VAL A 76 8.16 -9.33 1.51
CA VAL A 76 8.98 -10.45 2.02
C VAL A 76 9.82 -11.06 0.90
N VAL A 77 9.21 -11.37 -0.25
CA VAL A 77 9.93 -11.92 -1.41
C VAL A 77 10.99 -10.93 -1.91
N SER A 78 10.62 -9.64 -2.02
CA SER A 78 11.47 -8.56 -2.51
C SER A 78 12.70 -8.28 -1.65
N TYR A 79 12.61 -8.49 -0.34
CA TYR A 79 13.72 -8.25 0.60
C TYR A 79 14.44 -9.53 1.05
N SER A 80 13.92 -10.72 0.69
CA SER A 80 14.63 -12.00 0.85
C SER A 80 15.47 -12.36 -0.38
N SER A 81 15.02 -12.00 -1.58
CA SER A 81 15.73 -12.27 -2.84
C SER A 81 17.10 -11.57 -3.02
N PRO A 82 17.48 -10.48 -2.30
CA PRO A 82 18.85 -9.98 -2.29
C PRO A 82 19.91 -11.04 -1.92
N ILE A 83 19.57 -11.99 -1.04
CA ILE A 83 20.48 -13.10 -0.70
C ILE A 83 20.78 -13.92 -1.95
N LEU A 84 19.76 -14.25 -2.75
CA LEU A 84 19.91 -15.00 -4.00
C LEU A 84 20.71 -14.19 -5.04
N GLY A 85 20.42 -12.89 -5.15
CA GLY A 85 21.14 -11.96 -6.02
C GLY A 85 22.63 -11.88 -5.70
N SER A 86 22.99 -11.76 -4.43
CA SER A 86 24.40 -11.72 -4.00
C SER A 86 25.14 -13.03 -4.26
N ILE A 87 24.50 -14.18 -4.02
CA ILE A 87 25.08 -15.51 -4.31
C ILE A 87 25.35 -15.65 -5.81
N LEU A 88 24.43 -15.20 -6.66
CA LEU A 88 24.56 -15.27 -8.11
C LEU A 88 25.67 -14.34 -8.63
N ALA A 89 25.72 -13.11 -8.11
CA ALA A 89 26.68 -12.09 -8.51
C ALA A 89 28.11 -12.38 -8.06
N ASP A 90 28.29 -12.74 -6.79
CA ASP A 90 29.63 -12.98 -6.25
C ASP A 90 30.12 -14.38 -6.61
N GLY A 91 29.24 -15.40 -6.63
CA GLY A 91 29.65 -16.80 -6.77
C GLY A 91 29.76 -17.36 -8.19
N TYR A 92 28.92 -16.91 -9.12
CA TYR A 92 28.73 -17.62 -10.40
C TYR A 92 29.00 -16.77 -11.65
N ILE A 93 28.22 -15.72 -11.88
CA ILE A 93 28.18 -15.03 -13.20
C ILE A 93 28.71 -13.59 -13.17
N GLY A 94 29.02 -13.04 -11.98
CA GLY A 94 29.47 -11.67 -11.81
C GLY A 94 28.33 -10.66 -11.66
N LYS A 95 28.63 -9.51 -11.07
CA LYS A 95 27.67 -8.42 -10.81
C LYS A 95 26.96 -7.92 -12.08
N PHE A 96 27.71 -7.67 -13.15
CA PHE A 96 27.17 -7.13 -14.41
C PHE A 96 26.08 -8.05 -15.01
N TRP A 97 26.40 -9.34 -15.17
CA TRP A 97 25.47 -10.31 -15.75
C TRP A 97 24.28 -10.59 -14.83
N THR A 98 24.49 -10.57 -13.51
CA THR A 98 23.39 -10.67 -12.54
C THR A 98 22.42 -9.51 -12.69
N ILE A 99 22.91 -8.27 -12.71
CA ILE A 99 22.07 -7.08 -12.90
C ILE A 99 21.30 -7.19 -14.22
N PHE A 100 21.98 -7.49 -15.32
CA PHE A 100 21.34 -7.54 -16.64
C PHE A 100 20.28 -8.66 -16.74
N SER A 101 20.61 -9.90 -16.39
CA SER A 101 19.70 -11.04 -16.51
C SER A 101 18.51 -10.94 -15.56
N VAL A 102 18.73 -10.49 -14.32
CA VAL A 102 17.65 -10.31 -13.34
C VAL A 102 16.77 -9.11 -13.69
N SER A 103 17.33 -8.04 -14.27
CA SER A 103 16.52 -6.91 -14.77
C SER A 103 15.61 -7.30 -15.95
N ILE A 104 16.03 -8.22 -16.82
CA ILE A 104 15.16 -8.78 -17.87
C ILE A 104 13.99 -9.55 -17.23
N LEU A 105 14.28 -10.40 -16.25
CA LEU A 105 13.26 -11.13 -15.50
C LEU A 105 12.26 -10.16 -14.83
N TYR A 106 12.77 -9.09 -14.23
CA TYR A 106 11.96 -8.04 -13.64
C TYR A 106 11.05 -7.37 -14.69
N ALA A 107 11.59 -6.97 -15.84
CA ALA A 107 10.79 -6.38 -16.92
C ALA A 107 9.68 -7.32 -17.41
N ILE A 108 9.95 -8.63 -17.53
CA ILE A 108 8.94 -9.63 -17.87
C ILE A 108 7.82 -9.67 -16.83
N GLY A 109 8.15 -9.65 -15.53
CA GLY A 109 7.15 -9.61 -14.46
C GLY A 109 6.26 -8.37 -14.52
N GLN A 110 6.83 -7.19 -14.79
CA GLN A 110 6.08 -5.95 -14.94
C GLN A 110 5.17 -5.95 -16.18
N ILE A 111 5.64 -6.48 -17.31
CA ILE A 111 4.81 -6.65 -18.51
C ILE A 111 3.66 -7.61 -18.23
N LEU A 112 3.92 -8.72 -17.53
CA LEU A 112 2.91 -9.70 -17.17
C LEU A 112 1.81 -9.05 -16.31
N LEU A 113 2.18 -8.32 -15.26
CA LEU A 113 1.25 -7.61 -14.39
C LEU A 113 0.45 -6.53 -15.15
N ALA A 114 1.11 -5.73 -15.99
CA ALA A 114 0.42 -4.73 -16.81
C ALA A 114 -0.57 -5.38 -17.79
N SER A 115 -0.19 -6.50 -18.42
CA SER A 115 -1.07 -7.24 -19.33
C SER A 115 -2.25 -7.90 -18.62
N ALA A 116 -2.01 -8.43 -17.41
CA ALA A 116 -3.06 -9.02 -16.60
C ALA A 116 -4.10 -7.97 -16.25
N SER A 117 -3.70 -6.78 -15.80
CA SER A 117 -4.63 -5.70 -15.44
C SER A 117 -5.55 -5.16 -16.56
N ILE A 118 -5.36 -5.59 -17.82
CA ILE A 118 -6.27 -5.29 -18.95
C ILE A 118 -7.42 -6.30 -19.04
N ALA A 119 -7.23 -7.51 -18.50
CA ALA A 119 -8.20 -8.58 -18.61
C ALA A 119 -9.50 -8.24 -17.85
N PRO A 120 -10.68 -8.66 -18.35
CA PRO A 120 -11.94 -8.46 -17.66
C PRO A 120 -12.00 -9.20 -16.31
N ASP A 121 -12.72 -8.62 -15.35
CA ASP A 121 -12.86 -9.15 -13.97
C ASP A 121 -13.41 -10.59 -13.93
N ASP A 122 -14.23 -10.97 -14.91
CA ASP A 122 -14.85 -12.32 -14.99
C ASP A 122 -13.86 -13.42 -15.40
N ASN A 123 -12.61 -13.10 -15.78
CA ASN A 123 -11.65 -14.09 -16.23
C ASN A 123 -10.99 -14.83 -15.04
N PRO A 124 -11.20 -16.16 -14.86
CA PRO A 124 -10.65 -16.89 -13.72
C PRO A 124 -9.11 -17.01 -13.74
N ILE A 125 -8.46 -16.77 -14.88
CA ILE A 125 -7.00 -16.84 -15.02
C ILE A 125 -6.33 -15.53 -14.57
N HIS A 126 -7.06 -14.41 -14.60
CA HIS A 126 -6.53 -13.07 -14.30
C HIS A 126 -5.76 -13.03 -12.96
N PRO A 127 -6.36 -13.41 -11.81
CA PRO A 127 -5.68 -13.33 -10.51
C PRO A 127 -4.38 -14.16 -10.42
N TRP A 128 -4.31 -15.30 -11.11
CA TRP A 128 -3.12 -16.16 -11.10
C TRP A 128 -1.97 -15.54 -11.88
N LEU A 129 -2.26 -14.83 -12.98
CA LEU A 129 -1.26 -14.09 -13.74
C LEU A 129 -0.71 -12.91 -12.93
N ASP A 130 -1.56 -12.22 -12.18
CA ASP A 130 -1.14 -11.13 -11.29
C ASP A 130 -0.18 -11.63 -10.21
N MET A 131 -0.52 -12.75 -9.55
CA MET A 131 0.35 -13.33 -8.51
C MET A 131 1.68 -13.82 -9.09
N LEU A 132 1.67 -14.42 -10.27
CA LEU A 132 2.89 -14.83 -10.97
C LEU A 132 3.75 -13.61 -11.34
N GLY A 133 3.13 -12.53 -11.84
CA GLY A 133 3.80 -11.27 -12.15
C GLY A 133 4.48 -10.67 -10.93
N LEU A 134 3.76 -10.56 -9.81
CA LEU A 134 4.30 -10.04 -8.56
C LEU A 134 5.43 -10.91 -7.98
N LEU A 135 5.34 -12.24 -8.08
CA LEU A 135 6.41 -13.14 -7.66
C LEU A 135 7.69 -12.89 -8.48
N ILE A 136 7.55 -12.80 -9.80
CA ILE A 136 8.67 -12.52 -10.71
C ILE A 136 9.28 -11.14 -10.42
N ILE A 137 8.44 -10.13 -10.20
CA ILE A 137 8.88 -8.77 -9.83
C ILE A 137 9.65 -8.79 -8.51
N GLY A 138 9.13 -9.48 -7.49
CA GLY A 138 9.77 -9.55 -6.17
C GLY A 138 11.15 -10.22 -6.23
N ILE A 139 11.31 -11.26 -7.04
CA ILE A 139 12.61 -11.88 -7.30
C ILE A 139 13.53 -10.91 -8.08
N GLY A 140 12.97 -10.22 -9.07
CA GLY A 140 13.66 -9.25 -9.92
C GLY A 140 14.25 -8.07 -9.14
N THR A 141 13.41 -7.32 -8.43
CA THR A 141 13.85 -6.13 -7.69
C THR A 141 14.85 -6.46 -6.59
N GLY A 142 14.62 -7.52 -5.81
CA GLY A 142 15.56 -7.84 -4.73
C GLY A 142 16.86 -8.44 -5.23
N GLY A 143 16.84 -9.23 -6.31
CA GLY A 143 18.05 -9.81 -6.88
C GLY A 143 19.07 -8.77 -7.39
N ILE A 144 18.60 -7.60 -7.85
CA ILE A 144 19.49 -6.52 -8.31
C ILE A 144 19.97 -5.58 -7.18
N LYS A 145 19.18 -5.39 -6.12
CA LYS A 145 19.46 -4.44 -5.01
C LYS A 145 20.90 -4.50 -4.46
N PRO A 146 21.48 -5.67 -4.10
CA PRO A 146 22.82 -5.71 -3.52
C PRO A 146 23.94 -5.49 -4.56
N CYS A 147 23.62 -5.59 -5.85
CA CYS A 147 24.60 -5.62 -6.93
C CYS A 147 24.84 -4.25 -7.55
N VAL A 148 23.79 -3.43 -7.74
CA VAL A 148 23.87 -2.18 -8.52
C VAL A 148 24.74 -1.13 -7.85
N SER A 149 24.54 -0.88 -6.56
CA SER A 149 25.33 0.11 -5.79
C SER A 149 26.81 -0.29 -5.71
N ALA A 150 27.08 -1.58 -5.49
CA ALA A 150 28.44 -2.13 -5.47
C ALA A 150 29.11 -2.03 -6.86
N PHE A 151 28.38 -2.34 -7.93
CA PHE A 151 28.88 -2.24 -9.30
C PHE A 151 29.17 -0.79 -9.71
N GLY A 152 28.38 0.16 -9.23
CA GLY A 152 28.63 1.60 -9.41
C GLY A 152 29.90 2.07 -8.72
N GLY A 153 30.13 1.63 -7.47
CA GLY A 153 31.37 1.92 -6.75
C GLY A 153 32.62 1.35 -7.42
N ASP A 154 32.52 0.15 -8.02
CA ASP A 154 33.63 -0.51 -8.72
C ASP A 154 34.12 0.25 -9.96
N GLN A 155 33.38 1.26 -10.45
CA GLN A 155 33.79 2.09 -11.58
C GLN A 155 34.89 3.09 -11.25
N PHE A 156 35.12 3.36 -9.97
CA PHE A 156 36.16 4.25 -9.49
C PHE A 156 37.41 3.46 -9.07
N PRO A 157 38.61 4.03 -9.23
CA PRO A 157 39.81 3.56 -8.54
C PRO A 157 39.61 3.58 -7.01
N ALA A 158 40.13 2.55 -6.31
CA ALA A 158 39.89 2.36 -4.88
C ALA A 158 40.41 3.52 -4.00
N HIS A 159 41.47 4.21 -4.43
CA HIS A 159 42.05 5.36 -3.72
C HIS A 159 41.22 6.65 -3.86
N TYR A 160 40.22 6.71 -4.76
CA TYR A 160 39.37 7.89 -4.96
C TYR A 160 38.17 7.96 -3.98
N THR A 161 38.43 7.91 -2.68
CA THR A 161 37.42 7.85 -1.61
C THR A 161 36.40 9.01 -1.65
N LYS A 162 36.86 10.27 -1.80
CA LYS A 162 35.99 11.45 -1.94
C LYS A 162 35.02 11.38 -3.15
N MET A 163 35.48 10.94 -4.33
CA MET A 163 34.62 10.80 -5.50
C MET A 163 33.58 9.69 -5.32
N ILE A 164 33.98 8.56 -4.74
CA ILE A 164 33.09 7.45 -4.41
C ILE A 164 31.99 7.93 -3.46
N SER A 165 32.32 8.75 -2.45
CA SER A 165 31.34 9.36 -1.54
C SER A 165 30.34 10.27 -2.26
N TYR A 166 30.81 11.12 -3.19
CA TYR A 166 29.91 11.92 -4.03
C TYR A 166 29.02 11.07 -4.94
N PHE A 167 29.54 9.96 -5.47
CA PHE A 167 28.76 9.02 -6.28
C PHE A 167 27.63 8.42 -5.44
N PHE A 168 27.92 7.92 -4.23
CA PHE A 168 26.89 7.39 -3.34
C PHE A 168 25.88 8.46 -2.92
N SER A 169 26.29 9.72 -2.77
CA SER A 169 25.36 10.83 -2.52
C SER A 169 24.42 11.06 -3.70
N MET A 170 24.93 11.03 -4.94
CA MET A 170 24.11 11.15 -6.15
C MET A 170 23.18 9.94 -6.33
N PHE A 171 23.66 8.74 -6.01
CA PHE A 171 22.87 7.51 -6.01
C PHE A 171 21.72 7.56 -4.98
N TYR A 172 22.00 8.04 -3.78
CA TYR A 172 20.99 8.27 -2.74
C TYR A 172 19.95 9.31 -3.18
N PHE A 173 20.39 10.39 -3.82
CA PHE A 173 19.48 11.38 -4.40
C PHE A 173 18.58 10.77 -5.48
N SER A 174 19.12 9.93 -6.38
CA SER A 174 18.30 9.29 -7.43
C SER A 174 17.25 8.33 -6.86
N ILE A 175 17.56 7.63 -5.76
CA ILE A 175 16.58 6.77 -5.07
C ILE A 175 15.39 7.60 -4.57
N ASN A 176 15.67 8.66 -3.82
CA ASN A 176 14.63 9.50 -3.25
C ASN A 176 13.85 10.24 -4.34
N ALA A 177 14.51 10.77 -5.36
CA ALA A 177 13.86 11.42 -6.50
C ALA A 177 12.92 10.44 -7.25
N GLY A 178 13.38 9.23 -7.53
CA GLY A 178 12.55 8.19 -8.16
C GLY A 178 11.32 7.83 -7.33
N SER A 179 11.49 7.65 -6.01
CA SER A 179 10.38 7.36 -5.09
C SER A 179 9.37 8.52 -5.01
N LEU A 180 9.84 9.77 -4.89
CA LEU A 180 8.98 10.94 -4.76
C LEU A 180 8.13 11.15 -6.01
N ILE A 181 8.74 11.08 -7.20
CA ILE A 181 8.03 11.29 -8.46
C ILE A 181 7.01 10.16 -8.68
N SER A 182 7.40 8.90 -8.45
CA SER A 182 6.52 7.75 -8.70
C SER A 182 5.34 7.66 -7.74
N MET A 183 5.54 7.95 -6.44
CA MET A 183 4.46 7.95 -5.44
C MET A 183 3.42 9.05 -5.66
N TYR A 184 3.74 10.11 -6.42
CA TYR A 184 2.77 11.10 -6.86
C TYR A 184 2.14 10.74 -8.21
N LEU A 185 2.99 10.42 -9.20
CA LEU A 185 2.57 10.26 -10.60
C LEU A 185 1.83 8.96 -10.85
N THR A 186 2.26 7.81 -10.30
CA THR A 186 1.64 6.53 -10.60
C THR A 186 0.19 6.42 -10.08
N PRO A 187 -0.13 6.84 -8.82
CA PRO A 187 -1.51 6.99 -8.38
C PRO A 187 -2.34 7.95 -9.23
N TYR A 188 -1.74 9.04 -9.71
CA TYR A 188 -2.41 9.96 -10.63
C TYR A 188 -2.76 9.26 -11.95
N LEU A 189 -1.83 8.51 -12.54
CA LEU A 189 -2.08 7.72 -13.76
C LEU A 189 -3.18 6.68 -13.56
N ARG A 190 -3.26 6.06 -12.38
CA ARG A 190 -4.36 5.16 -11.99
C ARG A 190 -5.71 5.87 -11.95
N SER A 191 -5.77 7.14 -11.55
CA SER A 191 -7.02 7.91 -11.43
C SER A 191 -7.61 8.37 -12.76
N VAL A 192 -6.83 8.30 -13.84
CA VAL A 192 -7.27 8.60 -15.20
C VAL A 192 -8.10 7.43 -15.72
N PRO A 193 -9.21 7.67 -16.42
CA PRO A 193 -10.00 6.59 -17.00
C PRO A 193 -9.29 5.95 -18.21
N CYS A 194 -9.44 4.63 -18.39
CA CYS A 194 -8.96 3.93 -19.58
C CYS A 194 -9.66 2.58 -19.78
N PHE A 195 -9.69 2.09 -21.03
CA PHE A 195 -10.30 0.81 -21.41
C PHE A 195 -11.76 0.63 -20.94
N GLY A 196 -12.51 1.74 -20.77
CA GLY A 196 -13.90 1.72 -20.30
C GLY A 196 -14.06 1.65 -18.78
N ASN A 197 -12.96 1.75 -18.02
CA ASN A 197 -12.97 1.82 -16.56
C ASN A 197 -12.57 3.21 -16.06
N ASP A 198 -13.20 3.67 -14.97
CA ASP A 198 -12.88 4.96 -14.32
C ASP A 198 -11.49 4.99 -13.64
N SER A 199 -10.87 3.82 -13.42
CA SER A 199 -9.51 3.66 -12.90
C SER A 199 -8.63 2.89 -13.88
N CYS A 200 -7.46 3.43 -14.22
CA CYS A 200 -6.52 2.85 -15.17
C CYS A 200 -5.30 2.18 -14.51
N TYR A 201 -5.49 0.96 -13.99
CA TYR A 201 -4.37 0.13 -13.54
C TYR A 201 -3.39 -0.28 -14.67
N PRO A 202 -3.82 -0.56 -15.92
CA PRO A 202 -2.91 -0.85 -17.02
C PRO A 202 -1.88 0.24 -17.29
N MET A 203 -2.28 1.52 -17.18
CA MET A 203 -1.34 2.63 -17.34
C MET A 203 -0.44 2.76 -16.11
N ALA A 204 -1.00 2.58 -14.91
CA ALA A 204 -0.27 2.64 -13.65
C ALA A 204 0.83 1.56 -13.55
N PHE A 205 0.63 0.36 -14.12
CA PHE A 205 1.65 -0.70 -14.19
C PHE A 205 2.48 -0.66 -15.48
N GLY A 206 1.89 -0.23 -16.60
CA GLY A 206 2.56 -0.14 -17.90
C GLY A 206 3.68 0.89 -17.96
N VAL A 207 3.50 2.07 -17.34
CA VAL A 207 4.56 3.09 -17.27
C VAL A 207 5.78 2.59 -16.48
N PRO A 208 5.64 2.02 -15.27
CA PRO A 208 6.71 1.28 -14.59
C PRO A 208 7.37 0.19 -15.44
N ALA A 209 6.61 -0.57 -16.23
CA ALA A 209 7.15 -1.61 -17.11
C ALA A 209 8.05 -1.03 -18.20
N ILE A 210 7.59 0.02 -18.89
CA ILE A 210 8.37 0.72 -19.93
C ILE A 210 9.65 1.32 -19.33
N LEU A 211 9.55 1.94 -18.15
CA LEU A 211 10.72 2.50 -17.46
C LEU A 211 11.71 1.43 -17.03
N MET A 212 11.26 0.24 -16.64
CA MET A 212 12.15 -0.87 -16.29
C MET A 212 12.86 -1.46 -17.53
N ILE A 213 12.18 -1.53 -18.67
CA ILE A 213 12.80 -1.89 -19.96
C ILE A 213 13.85 -0.84 -20.32
N LEU A 214 13.50 0.45 -20.22
CA LEU A 214 14.41 1.55 -20.50
C LEU A 214 15.63 1.52 -19.57
N ALA A 215 15.44 1.26 -18.27
CA ALA A 215 16.53 1.10 -17.30
C ALA A 215 17.52 0.01 -17.74
N THR A 216 16.97 -1.15 -18.14
CA THR A 216 17.76 -2.30 -18.61
C THR A 216 18.52 -1.97 -19.90
N LEU A 217 17.90 -1.25 -20.84
CA LEU A 217 18.55 -0.82 -22.08
C LEU A 217 19.65 0.22 -21.83
N ILE A 218 19.41 1.20 -20.96
CA ILE A 218 20.40 2.20 -20.55
C ILE A 218 21.60 1.50 -19.89
N PHE A 219 21.34 0.54 -18.99
CA PHE A 219 22.39 -0.22 -18.35
C PHE A 219 23.20 -1.01 -19.39
N MET A 220 22.54 -1.73 -20.30
CA MET A 220 23.20 -2.52 -21.33
C MET A 220 24.01 -1.67 -22.32
N ALA A 221 23.55 -0.47 -22.66
CA ALA A 221 24.29 0.46 -23.53
C ALA A 221 25.68 0.81 -22.95
N GLY A 222 25.81 0.87 -21.62
CA GLY A 222 27.08 1.10 -20.93
C GLY A 222 28.02 -0.12 -20.87
N SER A 223 27.59 -1.30 -21.35
CA SER A 223 28.32 -2.58 -21.22
C SER A 223 29.77 -2.53 -21.72
N PHE A 224 30.04 -1.74 -22.78
CA PHE A 224 31.38 -1.59 -23.35
C PHE A 224 32.30 -0.66 -22.55
N TRP A 225 31.74 0.18 -21.68
CA TRP A 225 32.48 1.17 -20.89
C TRP A 225 32.63 0.78 -19.42
N TYR A 226 31.88 -0.21 -18.94
CA TYR A 226 31.98 -0.62 -17.54
C TYR A 226 33.23 -1.43 -17.25
N LYS A 227 33.82 -1.16 -16.07
CA LYS A 227 34.81 -2.04 -15.47
C LYS A 227 34.08 -3.26 -14.86
N LYS A 228 34.31 -4.43 -15.44
CA LYS A 228 33.71 -5.71 -15.01
C LYS A 228 34.71 -6.48 -14.16
N VAL A 229 34.55 -6.41 -12.84
CA VAL A 229 35.40 -7.12 -11.88
C VAL A 229 35.01 -8.62 -11.87
N PRO A 230 35.97 -9.56 -11.90
CA PRO A 230 35.67 -10.98 -11.82
C PRO A 230 35.01 -11.35 -10.47
N PRO A 231 34.18 -12.42 -10.44
CA PRO A 231 33.56 -12.89 -9.21
C PRO A 231 34.61 -13.22 -8.13
N LYS A 232 34.33 -12.82 -6.89
CA LYS A 232 35.16 -13.09 -5.71
C LYS A 232 34.62 -14.31 -4.96
N GLU A 233 35.35 -14.83 -3.96
CA GLU A 233 34.84 -15.91 -3.12
C GLU A 233 33.49 -15.52 -2.46
N ASN A 234 32.53 -16.44 -2.43
CA ASN A 234 31.22 -16.18 -1.83
C ASN A 234 31.35 -16.13 -0.30
N VAL A 235 31.36 -14.91 0.24
CA VAL A 235 31.56 -14.67 1.67
C VAL A 235 30.42 -15.27 2.51
N ILE A 236 29.17 -15.23 2.01
CA ILE A 236 28.01 -15.80 2.71
C ILE A 236 28.18 -17.32 2.87
N SER A 237 28.58 -18.03 1.80
CA SER A 237 28.79 -19.48 1.89
C SER A 237 29.93 -19.82 2.85
N ARG A 238 30.99 -19.01 2.89
CA ARG A 238 32.11 -19.16 3.83
C ARG A 238 31.66 -18.97 5.29
N VAL A 239 30.86 -17.94 5.58
CA VAL A 239 30.27 -17.72 6.92
C VAL A 239 29.40 -18.91 7.33
N MET A 240 28.52 -19.39 6.44
CA MET A 240 27.66 -20.56 6.69
C MET A 240 28.46 -21.85 6.92
N ALA A 241 29.56 -22.05 6.18
CA ALA A 241 30.46 -23.18 6.36
C ALA A 241 31.17 -23.13 7.72
N THR A 242 31.63 -21.95 8.15
CA THR A 242 32.25 -21.73 9.46
C THR A 242 31.27 -22.01 10.59
N ILE A 243 30.02 -21.52 10.49
CA ILE A 243 28.95 -21.81 11.46
C ILE A 243 28.66 -23.31 11.51
N SER A 244 28.50 -23.95 10.35
CA SER A 244 28.21 -25.38 10.26
C SER A 244 29.33 -26.24 10.87
N ARG A 245 30.59 -25.86 10.65
CA ARG A 245 31.76 -26.54 11.24
C ARG A 245 31.81 -26.33 12.76
N ALA A 246 31.55 -25.11 13.25
CA ALA A 246 31.47 -24.85 14.68
C ALA A 246 30.38 -25.68 15.37
N LEU A 247 29.18 -25.78 14.78
CA LEU A 247 28.08 -26.57 15.33
C LEU A 247 28.39 -28.07 15.36
N LYS A 248 29.02 -28.61 14.31
CA LYS A 248 29.47 -30.01 14.27
C LYS A 248 30.54 -30.30 15.33
N ASN A 249 31.50 -29.40 15.48
CA ASN A 249 32.61 -29.55 16.40
C ASN A 249 32.26 -29.19 17.86
N LYS A 250 31.11 -28.54 18.12
CA LYS A 250 30.63 -28.24 19.48
C LYS A 250 30.51 -29.49 20.36
N SER A 251 30.26 -30.66 19.75
CA SER A 251 30.19 -31.94 20.47
C SER A 251 31.56 -32.49 20.91
N SER A 252 32.67 -31.89 20.50
CA SER A 252 34.03 -32.43 20.74
C SER A 252 34.56 -32.25 22.18
N GLY A 253 33.82 -31.57 23.05
CA GLY A 253 34.12 -31.48 24.49
C GLY A 253 35.28 -30.56 24.89
N ILE A 254 35.89 -29.83 23.94
CA ILE A 254 36.97 -28.87 24.23
C ILE A 254 36.36 -27.56 24.77
N PRO A 255 36.68 -27.09 25.99
CA PRO A 255 36.13 -25.83 26.48
C PRO A 255 36.73 -24.63 25.70
N ARG A 256 35.87 -23.83 25.08
CA ARG A 256 36.21 -22.57 24.40
C ARG A 256 35.39 -21.43 25.02
N SER A 257 35.91 -20.19 24.94
CA SER A 257 35.21 -19.01 25.48
C SER A 257 33.96 -18.64 24.68
N HIS A 258 33.98 -18.89 23.36
CA HIS A 258 32.84 -18.69 22.47
C HIS A 258 32.64 -19.89 21.55
N TRP A 259 31.39 -20.31 21.34
CA TRP A 259 31.04 -21.54 20.60
C TRP A 259 31.54 -21.55 19.15
N ILE A 260 31.68 -20.38 18.52
CA ILE A 260 32.14 -20.30 17.12
C ILE A 260 33.63 -20.64 16.94
N GLU A 261 34.43 -20.58 18.02
CA GLU A 261 35.83 -20.97 17.97
C GLU A 261 36.03 -22.46 17.69
N HIS A 262 35.01 -23.28 17.93
CA HIS A 262 35.00 -24.69 17.55
C HIS A 262 35.17 -24.92 16.04
N SER A 263 34.91 -23.90 15.21
CA SER A 263 35.24 -23.96 13.78
C SER A 263 36.73 -24.15 13.50
N LEU A 264 37.59 -23.76 14.44
CA LEU A 264 39.04 -23.91 14.39
C LEU A 264 39.54 -25.25 14.95
N ASP A 265 38.66 -26.11 15.47
CA ASP A 265 39.07 -27.41 16.01
C ASP A 265 39.62 -28.30 14.88
N GLY A 266 40.90 -28.68 15.02
CA GLY A 266 41.67 -29.37 13.97
C GLY A 266 42.41 -28.45 12.99
N HIS A 267 42.24 -27.13 13.06
CA HIS A 267 42.97 -26.18 12.21
C HIS A 267 44.38 -25.90 12.77
N VAL A 268 45.40 -26.14 11.95
CA VAL A 268 46.80 -25.84 12.29
C VAL A 268 47.27 -24.69 11.39
N CYS A 269 47.37 -23.48 11.94
CA CYS A 269 47.74 -22.27 11.18
C CYS A 269 49.08 -22.42 10.43
N SER A 270 50.05 -23.17 10.97
CA SER A 270 51.34 -23.39 10.32
C SER A 270 51.28 -24.28 9.06
N LYS A 271 50.24 -25.11 8.91
CA LYS A 271 50.07 -25.98 7.74
C LYS A 271 49.26 -25.31 6.61
N SER A 272 48.40 -24.35 6.93
CA SER A 272 47.59 -23.62 5.96
C SER A 272 48.46 -22.80 5.00
N LYS A 273 48.21 -22.93 3.69
CA LYS A 273 48.92 -22.18 2.65
C LYS A 273 48.71 -20.66 2.81
N VAL A 274 47.47 -20.25 3.09
CA VAL A 274 47.06 -18.84 3.26
C VAL A 274 47.69 -18.21 4.51
N CYS A 275 47.83 -18.96 5.60
CA CYS A 275 48.44 -18.44 6.84
C CYS A 275 49.97 -18.33 6.75
N ARG A 276 50.60 -19.14 5.88
CA ARG A 276 52.03 -19.02 5.57
C ARG A 276 52.36 -17.74 4.79
N GLU A 277 51.46 -17.32 3.89
CA GLU A 277 51.60 -16.07 3.12
C GLU A 277 51.45 -14.80 3.99
N LEU A 278 50.81 -14.90 5.16
CA LEU A 278 50.59 -13.77 6.09
C LEU A 278 51.63 -13.66 7.23
N HIS A 279 52.83 -14.21 7.04
CA HIS A 279 53.96 -14.09 7.99
C HIS A 279 53.61 -14.45 9.46
N GLY A 280 52.81 -15.49 9.67
CA GLY A 280 52.45 -15.96 11.02
C GLY A 280 51.14 -15.42 11.60
N LYS A 281 50.45 -14.49 10.92
CA LYS A 281 49.08 -14.09 11.27
C LYS A 281 48.07 -15.08 10.67
N CYS A 282 47.27 -15.72 11.52
CA CYS A 282 46.33 -16.74 11.07
C CYS A 282 45.05 -16.11 10.50
N ALA A 283 44.92 -16.07 9.17
CA ALA A 283 43.78 -15.50 8.45
C ALA A 283 42.44 -16.09 8.92
N GLU A 284 42.41 -17.40 9.15
CA GLU A 284 41.20 -18.12 9.56
C GLU A 284 40.78 -17.74 10.99
N ARG A 285 41.73 -17.48 11.89
CA ARG A 285 41.42 -16.98 13.25
C ARG A 285 40.82 -15.58 13.18
N LYS A 286 41.42 -14.67 12.39
CA LYS A 286 40.89 -13.32 12.18
C LYS A 286 39.47 -13.36 11.59
N PHE A 287 39.23 -14.25 10.62
CA PHE A 287 37.90 -14.43 10.05
C PHE A 287 36.89 -14.94 11.10
N VAL A 288 37.27 -15.89 11.96
CA VAL A 288 36.40 -16.37 13.05
C VAL A 288 36.08 -15.27 14.06
N GLU A 289 37.03 -14.37 14.34
CA GLU A 289 36.80 -13.16 15.16
C GLU A 289 35.83 -12.18 14.48
N ASP A 290 36.01 -11.92 13.18
CA ASP A 290 35.09 -11.09 12.39
C ASP A 290 33.66 -11.68 12.41
N VAL A 291 33.51 -13.00 12.33
CA VAL A 291 32.18 -13.65 12.43
C VAL A 291 31.61 -13.51 13.85
N LYS A 292 32.41 -13.47 14.93
CA LYS A 292 31.88 -13.15 16.28
C LYS A 292 31.32 -11.74 16.34
N VAL A 293 32.00 -10.77 15.74
CA VAL A 293 31.52 -9.38 15.68
C VAL A 293 30.21 -9.32 14.88
N LEU A 294 30.13 -10.03 13.75
CA LEU A 294 28.88 -10.18 12.98
C LEU A 294 27.72 -10.66 13.87
N PHE A 295 27.91 -11.67 14.72
CA PHE A 295 26.86 -12.14 15.64
C PHE A 295 26.44 -11.07 16.67
N ARG A 296 27.39 -10.28 17.19
CA ARG A 296 27.08 -9.17 18.10
C ARG A 296 26.26 -8.08 17.40
N VAL A 297 26.60 -7.75 16.15
CA VAL A 297 25.85 -6.81 15.33
C VAL A 297 24.45 -7.35 15.02
N CYS A 298 24.32 -8.62 14.64
CA CYS A 298 23.02 -9.27 14.43
C CYS A 298 22.14 -9.26 15.68
N LEU A 299 22.73 -9.40 16.87
CA LEU A 299 21.99 -9.28 18.14
C LEU A 299 21.39 -7.87 18.30
N MET A 300 22.14 -6.83 17.94
CA MET A 300 21.64 -5.45 17.95
C MET A 300 20.63 -5.15 16.83
N MET A 301 20.51 -6.02 15.83
CA MET A 301 19.50 -5.95 14.77
C MET A 301 18.17 -6.62 15.13
N LEU A 302 18.08 -7.39 16.22
CA LEU A 302 16.83 -8.06 16.63
C LEU A 302 15.58 -7.14 16.72
N PRO A 303 15.68 -5.86 17.11
CA PRO A 303 14.54 -4.94 17.12
C PRO A 303 14.15 -4.40 15.74
N VAL A 304 15.06 -4.46 14.77
CA VAL A 304 14.89 -3.86 13.44
C VAL A 304 13.70 -4.46 12.67
N PRO A 305 13.43 -5.79 12.70
CA PRO A 305 12.22 -6.35 12.12
C PRO A 305 10.92 -5.71 12.63
N MET A 306 10.81 -5.42 13.93
CA MET A 306 9.60 -4.78 14.46
C MET A 306 9.44 -3.35 13.94
N PHE A 307 10.54 -2.61 13.76
CA PHE A 307 10.49 -1.30 13.12
C PHE A 307 9.94 -1.40 11.69
N TRP A 308 10.40 -2.37 10.89
CA TRP A 308 9.92 -2.55 9.52
C TRP A 308 8.46 -3.01 9.46
N ALA A 309 8.03 -3.88 10.38
CA ALA A 309 6.63 -4.27 10.52
C ALA A 309 5.70 -3.05 10.73
N LEU A 310 6.16 -2.03 11.47
CA LEU A 310 5.40 -0.78 11.61
C LEU A 310 5.57 0.12 10.37
N TYR A 311 6.79 0.27 9.87
CA TYR A 311 7.09 1.21 8.80
C TYR A 311 6.39 0.87 7.47
N ASP A 312 6.37 -0.40 7.07
CA ASP A 312 5.85 -0.81 5.77
C ASP A 312 4.31 -0.82 5.70
N GLN A 313 3.61 -0.74 6.84
CA GLN A 313 2.14 -0.57 6.90
C GLN A 313 1.66 0.76 6.29
N GLN A 314 2.55 1.73 6.08
CA GLN A 314 2.21 2.98 5.38
C GLN A 314 1.73 2.74 3.94
N GLY A 315 2.17 1.66 3.29
CA GLY A 315 1.77 1.29 1.92
C GLY A 315 0.53 0.40 1.84
N SER A 316 0.04 -0.08 2.98
CA SER A 316 -1.09 -1.02 3.07
C SER A 316 -2.19 -0.47 3.98
N THR A 317 -2.11 -0.70 5.29
CA THR A 317 -3.17 -0.35 6.23
C THR A 317 -3.43 1.16 6.30
N TRP A 318 -2.41 2.00 6.16
CA TRP A 318 -2.60 3.46 6.15
C TRP A 318 -3.28 3.95 4.87
N VAL A 319 -3.08 3.28 3.74
CA VAL A 319 -3.84 3.54 2.51
C VAL A 319 -5.30 3.18 2.72
N ILE A 320 -5.59 2.04 3.37
CA ILE A 320 -6.96 1.62 3.70
C ILE A 320 -7.64 2.62 4.66
N GLN A 321 -6.91 3.13 5.66
CA GLN A 321 -7.37 4.22 6.50
C GLN A 321 -7.69 5.47 5.67
N ALA A 322 -6.81 5.86 4.75
CA ALA A 322 -6.97 7.06 3.91
C ALA A 322 -8.17 6.98 2.96
N ILE A 323 -8.54 5.79 2.45
CA ILE A 323 -9.77 5.59 1.67
C ILE A 323 -11.02 5.96 2.47
N SER A 324 -10.97 5.79 3.80
CA SER A 324 -12.08 6.08 4.70
C SER A 324 -12.08 7.53 5.21
N MET A 325 -11.28 8.41 4.60
CA MET A 325 -11.13 9.83 4.96
C MET A 325 -11.61 10.74 3.82
N ASP A 326 -11.81 12.02 4.11
CA ASP A 326 -12.14 13.03 3.10
C ASP A 326 -10.86 13.51 2.40
N ALA A 327 -10.78 13.28 1.09
CA ALA A 327 -9.62 13.58 0.26
C ALA A 327 -9.56 15.05 -0.21
N HIS A 328 -10.58 15.86 0.07
CA HIS A 328 -10.56 17.29 -0.25
C HIS A 328 -9.62 18.05 0.68
N ILE A 329 -8.74 18.87 0.08
CA ILE A 329 -7.90 19.82 0.81
C ILE A 329 -8.39 21.25 0.54
N THR A 330 -8.63 21.57 -0.73
CA THR A 330 -9.30 22.80 -1.17
C THR A 330 -10.33 22.47 -2.22
N ASP A 331 -11.21 23.42 -2.56
CA ASP A 331 -12.26 23.24 -3.58
C ASP A 331 -11.71 22.81 -4.97
N SER A 332 -10.43 23.05 -5.24
CA SER A 332 -9.76 22.73 -6.51
C SER A 332 -8.70 21.63 -6.39
N TRP A 333 -8.35 21.19 -5.19
CA TRP A 333 -7.26 20.24 -4.98
C TRP A 333 -7.69 19.09 -4.07
N THR A 334 -7.69 17.89 -4.64
CA THR A 334 -7.94 16.62 -3.97
C THR A 334 -6.65 15.81 -3.93
N LEU A 335 -6.36 15.22 -2.76
CA LEU A 335 -5.22 14.34 -2.57
C LEU A 335 -5.71 12.91 -2.45
N ILE A 336 -5.34 12.08 -3.42
CA ILE A 336 -5.83 10.69 -3.53
C ILE A 336 -5.15 9.84 -2.43
N PRO A 337 -5.85 8.88 -1.78
CA PRO A 337 -5.33 8.09 -0.66
C PRO A 337 -3.96 7.44 -0.88
N ASP A 338 -3.73 6.82 -2.04
CA ASP A 338 -2.47 6.15 -2.40
C ASP A 338 -1.34 7.14 -2.76
N GLN A 339 -1.62 8.45 -2.87
CA GLN A 339 -0.58 9.48 -2.97
C GLN A 339 0.06 9.80 -1.62
N MET A 340 -0.53 9.43 -0.48
CA MET A 340 0.00 9.80 0.85
C MET A 340 1.43 9.34 1.09
N GLY A 341 1.88 8.27 0.44
CA GLY A 341 3.28 7.83 0.47
C GLY A 341 4.29 8.89 -0.02
N PHE A 342 3.87 9.83 -0.88
CA PHE A 342 4.72 10.93 -1.34
C PHE A 342 5.23 11.78 -0.17
N LEU A 343 4.42 11.96 0.88
CA LEU A 343 4.77 12.78 2.04
C LEU A 343 6.00 12.22 2.74
N ASN A 344 6.08 10.90 2.89
CA ASN A 344 7.24 10.27 3.52
C ASN A 344 8.53 10.56 2.72
N ALA A 345 8.53 10.30 1.41
CA ALA A 345 9.69 10.56 0.56
C ALA A 345 10.11 12.04 0.55
N PHE A 346 9.14 12.95 0.50
CA PHE A 346 9.38 14.39 0.61
C PHE A 346 9.95 14.78 1.98
N MET A 347 9.39 14.25 3.06
CA MET A 347 9.85 14.54 4.42
C MET A 347 11.25 14.00 4.69
N ILE A 348 11.65 12.85 4.14
CA ILE A 348 13.03 12.34 4.28
C ILE A 348 14.03 13.35 3.73
N LEU A 349 13.80 13.84 2.51
CA LEU A 349 14.67 14.81 1.85
C LEU A 349 14.77 16.14 2.63
N LEU A 350 13.69 16.53 3.30
CA LEU A 350 13.65 17.73 4.14
C LEU A 350 14.30 17.49 5.53
N MET A 351 14.01 16.35 6.15
CA MET A 351 14.38 16.05 7.53
C MET A 351 15.86 15.70 7.68
N ILE A 352 16.48 15.01 6.71
CA ILE A 352 17.90 14.65 6.83
C ILE A 352 18.79 15.90 7.05
N PRO A 353 18.71 16.96 6.23
CA PRO A 353 19.47 18.19 6.47
C PRO A 353 19.12 18.88 7.80
N ILE A 354 17.84 18.88 8.20
CA ILE A 354 17.37 19.48 9.45
C ILE A 354 17.94 18.74 10.66
N PHE A 355 17.92 17.41 10.64
CA PHE A 355 18.48 16.60 11.70
C PHE A 355 20.00 16.77 11.80
N GLN A 356 20.70 16.73 10.66
CA GLN A 356 22.16 16.86 10.63
C GLN A 356 22.66 18.25 11.03
N SER A 357 22.02 19.32 10.55
CA SER A 357 22.51 20.70 10.74
C SER A 357 21.86 21.43 11.91
N GLY A 358 20.64 21.03 12.28
CA GLY A 358 19.86 21.69 13.33
C GLY A 358 19.75 20.86 14.60
N ILE A 359 19.07 19.70 14.51
CA ILE A 359 18.67 18.93 15.70
C ILE A 359 19.86 18.28 16.40
N TYR A 360 20.75 17.59 15.67
CA TYR A 360 21.89 16.91 16.31
C TYR A 360 22.82 17.90 17.02
N PRO A 361 23.27 19.02 16.39
CA PRO A 361 24.11 20.00 17.08
C PRO A 361 23.40 20.66 18.27
N PHE A 362 22.09 20.86 18.20
CA PHE A 362 21.32 21.44 19.30
C PHE A 362 21.25 20.49 20.51
N VAL A 363 20.99 19.21 20.29
CA VAL A 363 20.95 18.21 21.37
C VAL A 363 22.33 18.01 22.00
N GLU A 364 23.39 18.04 21.20
CA GLU A 364 24.77 18.00 21.72
C GLU A 364 25.13 19.26 22.51
N LYS A 365 24.64 20.44 22.12
CA LYS A 365 24.78 21.68 22.92
C LYS A 365 24.08 21.60 24.28
N ILE A 366 23.00 20.84 24.39
CA ILE A 366 22.30 20.57 25.67
C ILE A 366 23.10 19.60 26.56
N GLY A 367 24.19 19.01 26.05
CA GLY A 367 25.08 18.11 26.79
C GLY A 367 24.76 16.63 26.65
N ILE A 368 23.81 16.26 25.77
CA ILE A 368 23.47 14.85 25.51
C ILE A 368 24.33 14.35 24.34
N LYS A 369 25.29 13.46 24.64
CA LYS A 369 26.08 12.79 23.59
C LYS A 369 25.18 11.86 22.75
N LEU A 370 25.11 12.12 21.44
CA LEU A 370 24.31 11.36 20.48
C LEU A 370 25.08 10.17 19.91
N THR A 371 25.04 9.03 20.62
CA THR A 371 25.55 7.77 20.06
C THR A 371 24.58 7.18 19.04
N LEU A 372 25.08 6.34 18.12
CA LEU A 372 24.26 5.66 17.11
C LEU A 372 23.11 4.85 17.74
N LEU A 373 23.39 4.12 18.83
CA LEU A 373 22.38 3.34 19.56
C LEU A 373 21.32 4.22 20.25
N ARG A 374 21.69 5.41 20.75
CA ARG A 374 20.72 6.37 21.33
C ARG A 374 19.81 6.96 20.27
N LYS A 375 20.37 7.29 19.09
CA LYS A 375 19.57 7.74 17.93
C LYS A 375 18.60 6.65 17.50
N MET A 376 19.06 5.40 17.34
CA MET A 376 18.17 4.28 17.03
C MET A 376 17.07 4.11 18.08
N THR A 377 17.41 4.18 19.37
CA THR A 377 16.41 4.11 20.45
C THR A 377 15.35 5.20 20.31
N ALA A 378 15.77 6.46 20.12
CA ALA A 378 14.85 7.58 19.93
C ALA A 378 13.96 7.37 18.69
N GLY A 379 14.54 6.89 17.58
CA GLY A 379 13.79 6.61 16.36
C GLY A 379 12.70 5.56 16.55
N GLY A 380 13.01 4.47 17.25
CA GLY A 380 12.03 3.40 17.49
C GLY A 380 10.90 3.81 18.44
N LEU A 381 11.19 4.66 19.44
CA LEU A 381 10.16 5.26 20.30
C LEU A 381 9.27 6.24 19.54
N LEU A 382 9.81 7.01 18.59
CA LEU A 382 9.01 7.86 17.70
C LEU A 382 8.11 7.02 16.80
N THR A 383 8.62 5.93 16.20
CA THR A 383 7.81 5.00 15.40
C THR A 383 6.65 4.41 16.21
N ALA A 384 6.89 4.00 17.45
CA ALA A 384 5.82 3.55 18.36
C ALA A 384 4.77 4.66 18.59
N THR A 385 5.23 5.90 18.82
CA THR A 385 4.36 7.07 19.01
C THR A 385 3.52 7.39 17.77
N ALA A 386 4.09 7.25 16.56
CA ALA A 386 3.37 7.44 15.30
C ALA A 386 2.19 6.48 15.18
N PHE A 387 2.32 5.24 15.66
CA PHE A 387 1.25 4.26 15.67
C PHE A 387 0.16 4.55 16.72
N ILE A 388 0.51 5.17 17.85
CA ILE A 388 -0.49 5.67 18.80
C ILE A 388 -1.29 6.81 18.18
N ILE A 389 -0.63 7.75 17.47
CA ILE A 389 -1.30 8.82 16.74
C ILE A 389 -2.22 8.23 15.67
N CYS A 390 -1.75 7.23 14.91
CA CYS A 390 -2.55 6.54 13.90
C CYS A 390 -3.78 5.83 14.48
N GLY A 391 -3.63 5.15 15.62
CA GLY A 391 -4.76 4.55 16.33
C GLY A 391 -5.78 5.60 16.78
N ILE A 392 -5.33 6.76 17.28
CA ILE A 392 -6.23 7.87 17.65
C ILE A 392 -6.99 8.40 16.43
N VAL A 393 -6.31 8.64 15.31
CA VAL A 393 -6.95 9.07 14.05
C VAL A 393 -7.98 8.01 13.61
N GLN A 394 -7.64 6.73 13.69
CA GLN A 394 -8.55 5.64 13.35
C GLN A 394 -9.80 5.61 14.22
N LEU A 395 -9.72 5.95 15.52
CA LEU A 395 -10.91 6.05 16.38
C LEU A 395 -11.90 7.12 15.90
N PHE A 396 -11.43 8.20 15.30
CA PHE A 396 -12.31 9.20 14.69
C PHE A 396 -12.91 8.70 13.38
N VAL A 397 -12.12 8.04 12.53
CA VAL A 397 -12.59 7.43 11.27
C VAL A 397 -13.64 6.36 11.53
N ASN A 398 -13.46 5.54 12.58
CA ASN A 398 -14.40 4.49 12.96
C ASN A 398 -15.82 5.01 13.26
N ARG A 399 -15.98 6.28 13.62
CA ARG A 399 -17.31 6.89 13.85
C ARG A 399 -18.12 7.06 12.56
N ASP A 400 -17.44 7.16 11.43
CA ASP A 400 -18.07 7.31 10.12
C ASP A 400 -18.17 5.98 9.37
N LEU A 401 -17.62 4.88 9.91
CA LEU A 401 -17.72 3.56 9.29
C LEU A 401 -19.10 2.92 9.52
N PRO A 402 -19.61 2.12 8.56
CA PRO A 402 -20.86 1.41 8.73
C PRO A 402 -20.76 0.38 9.87
N ILE A 403 -21.78 0.33 10.72
CA ILE A 403 -21.95 -0.75 11.70
C ILE A 403 -22.53 -1.94 10.95
N LEU A 404 -21.71 -2.96 10.76
CA LEU A 404 -22.13 -4.19 10.08
C LEU A 404 -22.85 -5.11 11.08
N PRO A 405 -23.92 -5.81 10.65
CA PRO A 405 -24.65 -6.76 11.49
C PRO A 405 -23.77 -7.94 11.90
N SER A 406 -23.95 -8.38 13.14
CA SER A 406 -23.33 -9.59 13.70
C SER A 406 -23.91 -10.87 13.06
N ALA A 407 -23.29 -12.02 13.31
CA ALA A 407 -23.73 -13.31 12.74
C ALA A 407 -25.11 -13.79 13.21
N ASP A 408 -25.71 -13.13 14.21
CA ASP A 408 -27.00 -13.41 14.84
C ASP A 408 -27.99 -12.22 14.74
N GLU A 409 -27.64 -11.21 13.94
CA GLU A 409 -28.40 -9.96 13.82
C GLU A 409 -28.64 -9.61 12.35
N ALA A 410 -29.77 -8.97 12.06
CA ALA A 410 -30.01 -8.27 10.81
C ALA A 410 -30.35 -6.81 11.11
N HIS A 411 -29.83 -5.91 10.29
CA HIS A 411 -30.11 -4.48 10.41
C HIS A 411 -31.22 -4.10 9.42
N MET A 412 -32.21 -3.33 9.87
CA MET A 412 -33.30 -2.86 9.02
C MET A 412 -33.48 -1.35 9.10
N THR A 413 -33.39 -0.68 7.95
CA THR A 413 -33.66 0.76 7.82
C THR A 413 -35.03 0.95 7.18
N ILE A 414 -35.94 1.67 7.84
CA ILE A 414 -37.31 1.87 7.34
C ILE A 414 -37.45 3.27 6.74
N ILE A 415 -38.00 3.33 5.52
CA ILE A 415 -38.09 4.53 4.69
C ILE A 415 -39.56 4.85 4.42
N ASN A 416 -40.02 6.02 4.88
CA ASN A 416 -41.37 6.50 4.60
C ASN A 416 -41.41 7.49 3.44
N THR A 417 -41.94 7.07 2.29
CA THR A 417 -42.12 7.92 1.11
C THR A 417 -43.51 8.54 1.01
N PHE A 418 -44.40 8.33 2.00
CA PHE A 418 -45.70 8.97 2.01
C PHE A 418 -45.57 10.48 2.25
N PRO A 419 -46.34 11.31 1.52
CA PRO A 419 -46.24 12.76 1.66
C PRO A 419 -46.83 13.28 2.98
N THR A 420 -47.82 12.59 3.55
CA THR A 420 -48.62 13.08 4.71
C THR A 420 -48.88 12.04 5.79
N CYS A 421 -48.48 10.77 5.59
CA CYS A 421 -48.74 9.70 6.56
C CYS A 421 -47.57 9.57 7.52
N GLU A 422 -47.83 9.77 8.81
CA GLU A 422 -46.91 9.40 9.88
C GLU A 422 -47.33 8.04 10.42
N PHE A 423 -46.36 7.14 10.63
CA PHE A 423 -46.63 5.80 11.13
C PHE A 423 -46.03 5.60 12.51
N HIS A 424 -46.83 5.09 13.45
CA HIS A 424 -46.34 4.44 14.65
C HIS A 424 -45.91 3.04 14.26
N THR A 425 -44.59 2.80 14.30
CA THR A 425 -43.99 1.53 13.91
C THR A 425 -43.57 0.76 15.15
N GLU A 426 -43.99 -0.49 15.28
CA GLU A 426 -43.52 -1.41 16.31
C GLU A 426 -42.83 -2.61 15.68
N ILE A 427 -41.65 -2.96 16.18
CA ILE A 427 -40.87 -4.11 15.72
C ILE A 427 -40.88 -5.19 16.81
N ASN A 428 -41.36 -6.39 16.46
CA ASN A 428 -41.44 -7.55 17.34
C ASN A 428 -42.11 -7.27 18.71
N THR A 429 -43.01 -6.29 18.78
CA THR A 429 -43.73 -5.84 20.00
C THR A 429 -42.86 -5.28 21.14
N VAL A 430 -41.63 -4.83 20.86
CA VAL A 430 -40.69 -4.33 21.90
C VAL A 430 -40.41 -2.84 21.79
N ASP A 431 -40.13 -2.33 20.59
CA ASP A 431 -39.73 -0.94 20.38
C ASP A 431 -40.74 -0.22 19.46
N SER A 432 -41.44 0.78 19.99
CA SER A 432 -42.33 1.66 19.23
C SER A 432 -41.63 2.98 18.91
N PHE A 433 -41.57 3.38 17.64
CA PHE A 433 -41.08 4.70 17.25
C PHE A 433 -41.98 5.36 16.20
N LEU A 434 -41.94 6.68 16.15
CA LEU A 434 -42.68 7.45 15.15
C LEU A 434 -41.84 7.56 13.88
N LEU A 435 -42.40 7.10 12.77
CA LEU A 435 -41.86 7.23 11.43
C LEU A 435 -42.52 8.43 10.73
N PRO A 436 -41.85 9.61 10.70
CA PRO A 436 -42.46 10.83 10.17
C PRO A 436 -42.78 10.73 8.68
N ALA A 437 -43.77 11.50 8.26
CA ALA A 437 -44.13 11.66 6.86
C ALA A 437 -43.00 12.38 6.10
N ASN A 438 -42.82 12.03 4.83
CA ASN A 438 -41.97 12.76 3.91
C ASN A 438 -40.56 13.02 4.48
N GLN A 439 -39.84 11.94 4.82
CA GLN A 439 -38.44 12.00 5.24
C GLN A 439 -37.52 12.44 4.07
N THR A 440 -37.68 13.68 3.62
CA THR A 440 -36.92 14.34 2.55
C THR A 440 -35.83 15.27 3.08
N LYS A 441 -35.75 15.48 4.40
CA LYS A 441 -34.66 16.29 4.97
C LYS A 441 -33.41 15.45 5.07
N LEU A 442 -32.55 15.65 4.09
CA LEU A 442 -31.16 15.21 3.85
C LEU A 442 -30.16 15.31 5.04
N LYS A 443 -30.59 15.41 6.30
CA LYS A 443 -29.73 15.84 7.40
C LYS A 443 -29.25 14.76 8.37
N ASP A 444 -30.00 13.69 8.57
CA ASP A 444 -29.64 12.68 9.58
C ASP A 444 -29.52 11.28 8.97
N VAL A 445 -28.48 10.55 9.37
CA VAL A 445 -28.31 9.12 9.05
C VAL A 445 -29.43 8.38 9.76
N ILE A 446 -30.17 7.55 9.01
CA ILE A 446 -31.23 6.74 9.62
C ILE A 446 -30.58 5.60 10.39
N GLU A 447 -30.72 5.60 11.70
CA GLU A 447 -30.24 4.49 12.53
C GLU A 447 -31.05 3.22 12.20
N PRO A 448 -30.38 2.10 11.88
CA PRO A 448 -31.07 0.86 11.58
C PRO A 448 -31.65 0.25 12.86
N ALA A 449 -32.85 -0.31 12.75
CA ALA A 449 -33.39 -1.21 13.77
C ALA A 449 -32.59 -2.52 13.78
N ILE A 450 -32.11 -2.93 14.94
CA ILE A 450 -31.35 -4.17 15.11
C ILE A 450 -32.34 -5.28 15.46
N ILE A 451 -32.44 -6.29 14.59
CA ILE A 451 -33.34 -7.41 14.77
C ILE A 451 -32.50 -8.68 14.96
N LYS A 452 -32.63 -9.30 16.14
CA LYS A 452 -31.90 -10.52 16.48
C LYS A 452 -32.69 -11.75 16.08
N GLY A 453 -32.01 -12.77 15.56
CA GLY A 453 -32.67 -14.00 15.16
C GLY A 453 -31.71 -15.15 14.84
N GLY A 454 -32.25 -16.23 14.27
CA GLY A 454 -31.46 -17.36 13.77
C GLY A 454 -30.77 -17.03 12.45
N ILE A 455 -30.35 -18.04 11.70
CA ILE A 455 -29.73 -17.84 10.37
C ILE A 455 -30.72 -17.18 9.40
N GLU A 456 -31.97 -17.62 9.45
CA GLU A 456 -33.12 -17.09 8.72
C GLU A 456 -34.25 -16.90 9.72
N PHE A 457 -34.87 -15.73 9.71
CA PHE A 457 -35.97 -15.41 10.62
C PHE A 457 -36.91 -14.37 10.01
N THR A 458 -38.16 -14.37 10.45
CA THR A 458 -39.16 -13.39 10.03
C THR A 458 -39.32 -12.32 11.09
N ALA A 459 -39.17 -11.05 10.72
CA ALA A 459 -39.50 -9.93 11.61
C ALA A 459 -40.98 -9.60 11.50
N ASN A 460 -41.64 -9.31 12.61
CA ASN A 460 -43.03 -8.82 12.60
C ASN A 460 -43.01 -7.32 12.87
N ILE A 461 -43.39 -6.53 11.86
CA ILE A 461 -43.34 -5.07 11.92
C ILE A 461 -44.74 -4.53 11.67
N THR A 462 -45.33 -3.92 12.70
CA THR A 462 -46.66 -3.33 12.61
C THR A 462 -46.55 -1.84 12.30
N PHE A 463 -47.36 -1.36 11.38
CA PHE A 463 -47.46 0.04 11.01
C PHE A 463 -48.88 0.53 11.28
N ASP A 464 -49.01 1.40 12.28
CA ASP A 464 -50.27 2.07 12.61
C ASP A 464 -50.19 3.57 12.28
N SER A 465 -51.31 4.19 11.93
CA SER A 465 -51.39 5.62 11.67
C SER A 465 -52.72 6.17 12.16
N ASP A 466 -52.69 7.36 12.75
CA ASP A 466 -53.90 8.08 13.19
C ASP A 466 -54.62 8.78 12.04
N ALA A 467 -53.97 8.90 10.87
CA ALA A 467 -54.54 9.57 9.72
C ALA A 467 -55.48 8.64 8.92
N PRO A 468 -56.71 9.09 8.57
CA PRO A 468 -57.75 8.22 8.01
C PRO A 468 -57.46 7.69 6.59
N ASN A 469 -56.55 8.34 5.86
CA ASN A 469 -56.18 7.97 4.49
C ASN A 469 -54.91 7.10 4.43
N CYS A 470 -54.35 6.70 5.58
CA CYS A 470 -53.11 5.96 5.66
C CYS A 470 -53.40 4.47 5.97
N PRO A 471 -52.71 3.53 5.29
CA PRO A 471 -52.96 2.10 5.50
C PRO A 471 -52.45 1.64 6.87
N LYS A 472 -53.22 0.80 7.56
CA LYS A 472 -52.77 0.05 8.74
C LYS A 472 -52.47 -1.39 8.32
N PHE A 473 -51.26 -1.86 8.55
CA PHE A 473 -50.83 -3.17 8.05
C PHE A 473 -49.67 -3.74 8.87
N VAL A 474 -49.37 -5.02 8.63
CA VAL A 474 -48.26 -5.73 9.25
C VAL A 474 -47.35 -6.29 8.15
N ALA A 475 -46.07 -5.94 8.20
CA ALA A 475 -45.05 -6.46 7.31
C ALA A 475 -44.31 -7.63 7.97
N ASN A 476 -44.11 -8.71 7.22
CA ASN A 476 -43.42 -9.92 7.68
C ASN A 476 -42.21 -10.26 6.78
N PRO A 477 -41.17 -9.40 6.70
CA PRO A 477 -40.00 -9.66 5.87
C PRO A 477 -39.17 -10.85 6.39
N VAL A 478 -38.65 -11.65 5.48
CA VAL A 478 -37.71 -12.74 5.78
C VAL A 478 -36.29 -12.18 5.73
N LEU A 479 -35.58 -12.30 6.84
CA LEU A 479 -34.26 -11.71 7.04
C LEU A 479 -33.23 -12.82 7.26
N TYR A 480 -32.03 -12.58 6.75
CA TYR A 480 -30.87 -13.42 7.01
C TYR A 480 -29.89 -12.68 7.91
N SER A 481 -29.35 -13.40 8.90
CA SER A 481 -28.35 -12.83 9.80
C SER A 481 -27.08 -12.44 9.04
N GLY A 482 -26.45 -11.33 9.43
CA GLY A 482 -25.28 -10.77 8.77
C GLY A 482 -25.59 -9.90 7.54
N TYR A 483 -26.87 -9.64 7.24
CA TYR A 483 -27.29 -8.75 6.15
C TYR A 483 -27.98 -7.49 6.68
N SER A 484 -27.85 -6.41 5.90
CA SER A 484 -28.57 -5.15 6.11
C SER A 484 -29.64 -5.01 5.05
N TYR A 485 -30.83 -4.60 5.48
CA TYR A 485 -32.01 -4.43 4.64
C TYR A 485 -32.52 -2.99 4.76
N TYR A 486 -33.11 -2.49 3.70
CA TYR A 486 -34.05 -1.37 3.84
C TYR A 486 -35.46 -1.85 3.51
N LEU A 487 -36.44 -1.21 4.13
CA LEU A 487 -37.87 -1.40 3.88
C LEU A 487 -38.47 -0.05 3.50
N ALA A 488 -38.99 0.07 2.29
CA ALA A 488 -39.60 1.29 1.77
C ALA A 488 -41.12 1.19 1.75
N LEU A 489 -41.78 2.21 2.30
CA LEU A 489 -43.23 2.39 2.28
C LEU A 489 -43.59 3.41 1.21
N SER A 490 -44.42 3.03 0.24
CA SER A 490 -44.90 3.87 -0.85
C SER A 490 -46.43 3.82 -0.95
N PRO A 491 -47.11 4.83 -1.50
CA PRO A 491 -48.55 4.77 -1.75
C PRO A 491 -49.01 3.53 -2.53
N ILE A 492 -48.16 2.94 -3.39
CA ILE A 492 -48.50 1.73 -4.15
C ILE A 492 -48.42 0.43 -3.34
N GLY A 493 -47.64 0.40 -2.27
CA GLY A 493 -47.31 -0.80 -1.48
C GLY A 493 -46.01 -0.63 -0.72
N TRP A 494 -45.58 -1.66 -0.01
CA TRP A 494 -44.29 -1.70 0.69
C TRP A 494 -43.37 -2.73 0.05
N ALA A 495 -42.07 -2.49 0.10
CA ALA A 495 -41.06 -3.42 -0.43
C ALA A 495 -39.81 -3.40 0.45
N TYR A 496 -39.03 -4.47 0.42
CA TYR A 496 -37.76 -4.54 1.12
C TYR A 496 -36.73 -5.31 0.29
N THR A 497 -35.45 -4.98 0.46
CA THR A 497 -34.36 -5.73 -0.16
C THR A 497 -33.06 -5.55 0.62
N ALA A 498 -32.14 -6.48 0.43
CA ALA A 498 -30.81 -6.40 1.00
C ALA A 498 -30.04 -5.24 0.35
N THR A 499 -29.27 -4.50 1.15
CA THR A 499 -28.47 -3.37 0.66
C THR A 499 -27.04 -3.45 1.17
N PRO A 500 -26.04 -3.37 0.27
CA PRO A 500 -24.65 -3.33 0.69
C PRO A 500 -24.36 -1.97 1.35
N LEU A 501 -23.85 -2.00 2.59
CA LEU A 501 -23.38 -0.81 3.31
C LEU A 501 -21.90 -0.50 3.03
N LYS A 502 -21.32 -1.12 2.01
CA LYS A 502 -19.89 -0.98 1.71
C LYS A 502 -19.62 0.42 1.15
N LYS A 503 -18.73 1.16 1.81
CA LYS A 503 -18.21 2.42 1.28
C LYS A 503 -17.35 2.19 0.02
N PRO A 504 -17.31 3.15 -0.92
CA PRO A 504 -16.44 3.09 -2.10
C PRO A 504 -14.98 2.85 -1.74
N SER A 505 -14.27 2.07 -2.57
CA SER A 505 -12.88 1.67 -2.31
C SER A 505 -11.87 2.04 -3.41
N ASN A 506 -12.30 2.66 -4.51
CA ASN A 506 -11.39 3.06 -5.60
C ASN A 506 -10.45 4.21 -5.21
N GLY A 507 -10.75 4.90 -4.11
CA GLY A 507 -9.94 5.98 -3.58
C GLY A 507 -9.96 7.25 -4.43
N GLN A 508 -10.94 7.44 -5.31
CA GLN A 508 -11.05 8.67 -6.11
C GLN A 508 -11.99 9.71 -5.48
N GLY A 509 -12.38 9.48 -4.23
CA GLY A 509 -13.35 10.32 -3.53
C GLY A 509 -14.80 10.07 -3.94
N GLU A 510 -15.12 8.87 -4.44
CA GLU A 510 -16.49 8.54 -4.82
C GLU A 510 -17.43 8.44 -3.61
N PHE A 511 -18.72 8.54 -3.87
CA PHE A 511 -19.80 8.07 -3.02
C PHE A 511 -20.50 6.88 -3.71
N ALA A 512 -21.07 5.96 -2.93
CA ALA A 512 -21.86 4.88 -3.49
C ALA A 512 -23.31 5.31 -3.56
N ILE A 513 -24.00 5.00 -4.65
CA ILE A 513 -25.45 5.23 -4.78
C ILE A 513 -26.14 4.01 -5.37
N SER A 514 -27.19 3.55 -4.70
CA SER A 514 -28.13 2.55 -5.23
C SER A 514 -29.44 3.19 -5.64
N LEU A 515 -30.18 2.52 -6.53
CA LEU A 515 -31.46 3.03 -7.04
C LEU A 515 -32.56 1.99 -6.87
N ASN A 516 -33.67 2.43 -6.31
CA ASN A 516 -34.89 1.65 -6.11
C ASN A 516 -36.03 2.33 -6.84
N TYR A 517 -36.79 1.54 -7.58
CA TYR A 517 -37.89 2.00 -8.40
C TYR A 517 -39.17 1.33 -7.92
N MET A 518 -40.13 2.13 -7.46
CA MET A 518 -41.43 1.71 -6.95
C MET A 518 -42.53 2.54 -7.63
N VAL A 519 -42.60 2.45 -8.96
CA VAL A 519 -43.58 3.17 -9.77
C VAL A 519 -44.23 2.17 -10.73
N SER A 520 -45.56 2.08 -10.65
CA SER A 520 -46.32 1.34 -11.66
C SER A 520 -46.29 2.09 -13.00
N CYS A 521 -46.20 1.34 -14.11
CA CYS A 521 -46.27 1.88 -15.46
C CYS A 521 -47.47 2.80 -15.72
N ASP A 522 -48.60 2.57 -15.03
CA ASP A 522 -49.82 3.40 -15.18
C ASP A 522 -49.69 4.80 -14.55
N ASN A 523 -48.76 4.97 -13.60
CA ASN A 523 -48.56 6.21 -12.84
C ASN A 523 -47.38 7.05 -13.34
N ILE A 524 -46.81 6.69 -14.48
CA ILE A 524 -45.72 7.44 -15.11
C ILE A 524 -46.30 8.71 -15.76
N PRO A 525 -45.68 9.89 -15.60
CA PRO A 525 -46.13 11.13 -16.24
C PRO A 525 -46.12 11.01 -17.77
N ASP A 526 -47.16 11.53 -18.43
CA ASP A 526 -47.31 11.44 -19.90
C ASP A 526 -46.20 12.18 -20.67
N ALA A 527 -45.44 13.05 -19.99
CA ALA A 527 -44.30 13.79 -20.55
C ALA A 527 -43.04 12.91 -20.72
N VAL A 528 -43.00 11.71 -20.13
CA VAL A 528 -41.85 10.82 -20.17
C VAL A 528 -42.17 9.57 -20.98
N THR A 529 -41.37 9.28 -22.02
CA THR A 529 -41.56 8.11 -22.88
C THR A 529 -40.79 6.91 -22.32
N TRP A 530 -41.49 5.91 -21.77
CA TRP A 530 -40.89 4.68 -21.24
C TRP A 530 -41.22 3.50 -22.16
N LYS A 531 -40.25 3.08 -22.98
CA LYS A 531 -40.45 2.07 -24.05
C LYS A 531 -40.56 0.63 -23.51
N GLU A 532 -40.03 0.37 -22.31
CA GLU A 532 -39.96 -0.98 -21.71
C GLU A 532 -41.01 -1.28 -20.62
N CYS A 533 -42.07 -0.48 -20.54
CA CYS A 533 -43.21 -0.86 -19.69
C CYS A 533 -43.97 -2.02 -20.34
N ASN A 534 -43.73 -3.23 -19.84
CA ASN A 534 -44.42 -4.43 -20.31
C ASN A 534 -45.90 -4.36 -19.94
N SER A 535 -46.78 -4.37 -20.95
CA SER A 535 -48.24 -4.30 -20.80
C SER A 535 -48.86 -5.47 -20.01
N SER A 536 -48.09 -6.54 -19.76
CA SER A 536 -48.53 -7.72 -19.00
C SER A 536 -48.05 -7.77 -17.55
N THR A 537 -46.95 -7.09 -17.18
CA THR A 537 -46.38 -7.16 -15.83
C THR A 537 -46.29 -5.82 -15.10
N SER A 538 -46.54 -4.70 -15.80
CA SER A 538 -46.44 -3.33 -15.25
C SER A 538 -45.12 -3.03 -14.53
N THR A 539 -44.06 -3.75 -14.88
CA THR A 539 -42.72 -3.65 -14.29
C THR A 539 -41.79 -2.93 -15.26
N TYR A 540 -40.97 -2.05 -14.72
CA TYR A 540 -39.85 -1.47 -15.44
C TYR A 540 -38.59 -2.32 -15.22
N ASN A 541 -37.87 -2.66 -16.30
CA ASN A 541 -36.62 -3.43 -16.23
C ASN A 541 -35.51 -2.83 -17.11
N GLY A 542 -35.66 -1.57 -17.52
CA GLY A 542 -34.72 -0.90 -18.40
C GLY A 542 -33.48 -0.38 -17.67
N VAL A 543 -32.45 -0.06 -18.44
CA VAL A 543 -31.21 0.55 -17.94
C VAL A 543 -31.42 2.04 -17.68
N ILE A 544 -30.91 2.52 -16.55
CA ILE A 544 -30.96 3.95 -16.19
C ILE A 544 -29.55 4.53 -16.26
N GLY A 545 -29.40 5.64 -16.98
CA GLY A 545 -28.19 6.45 -17.04
C GLY A 545 -28.20 7.57 -16.01
N LEU A 546 -27.04 7.85 -15.41
CA LEU A 546 -26.80 8.96 -14.52
C LEU A 546 -25.73 9.86 -15.15
N CYS A 547 -26.11 11.11 -15.46
CA CYS A 547 -25.23 12.02 -16.17
C CYS A 547 -24.94 13.28 -15.38
N LYS A 548 -23.67 13.68 -15.35
CA LYS A 548 -23.21 14.89 -14.68
C LYS A 548 -23.69 16.14 -15.43
N VAL A 549 -24.33 17.04 -14.70
CA VAL A 549 -24.77 18.34 -15.19
C VAL A 549 -23.69 19.36 -14.85
N ASP A 550 -22.73 19.56 -15.75
CA ASP A 550 -21.87 20.75 -15.70
C ASP A 550 -22.70 21.96 -16.20
N GLU A 551 -22.47 23.16 -15.66
CA GLU A 551 -23.20 24.39 -16.05
C GLU A 551 -23.22 24.59 -17.59
N LEU A 552 -24.34 24.22 -18.22
CA LEU A 552 -24.88 24.73 -19.49
C LEU A 552 -23.92 24.89 -20.67
N THR A 553 -23.22 23.83 -21.12
CA THR A 553 -22.44 23.93 -22.38
C THR A 553 -23.00 23.17 -23.59
N ARG A 554 -23.83 22.12 -23.45
CA ARG A 554 -24.47 21.46 -24.62
C ARG A 554 -25.86 20.84 -24.33
N PRO A 555 -26.96 21.45 -24.82
CA PRO A 555 -28.32 20.89 -24.69
C PRO A 555 -28.60 19.65 -25.56
N GLU A 556 -27.86 19.48 -26.66
CA GLU A 556 -28.20 18.50 -27.72
C GLU A 556 -27.58 17.10 -27.52
N ALA A 557 -26.60 16.96 -26.61
CA ALA A 557 -25.99 15.68 -26.22
C ALA A 557 -25.61 15.74 -24.73
N PRO A 558 -26.59 15.61 -23.80
CA PRO A 558 -26.37 15.84 -22.38
C PRO A 558 -25.46 14.78 -21.73
N CYS A 559 -25.34 13.60 -22.35
CA CYS A 559 -24.52 12.49 -21.88
C CYS A 559 -23.81 11.85 -23.07
N ASP A 560 -22.48 11.76 -23.02
CA ASP A 560 -21.73 10.88 -23.91
C ASP A 560 -21.40 9.60 -23.12
N PRO A 561 -21.89 8.41 -23.52
CA PRO A 561 -21.55 7.16 -22.82
C PRO A 561 -20.06 6.81 -22.89
N LYS A 562 -19.26 7.50 -23.73
CA LYS A 562 -17.79 7.40 -23.77
C LYS A 562 -17.10 8.46 -22.91
N SER A 563 -17.86 9.35 -22.28
CA SER A 563 -17.34 10.40 -21.41
C SER A 563 -17.21 9.86 -19.97
N ASP A 564 -16.08 9.21 -19.71
CA ASP A 564 -15.76 8.61 -18.41
C ASP A 564 -15.77 9.64 -17.26
N GLY A 565 -16.22 9.22 -16.07
CA GLY A 565 -16.41 10.08 -14.90
C GLY A 565 -17.55 11.13 -15.00
N ARG A 566 -18.30 11.17 -16.11
CA ARG A 566 -19.49 12.03 -16.28
C ARG A 566 -20.77 11.26 -16.57
N PHE A 567 -20.65 10.01 -16.99
CA PHE A 567 -21.77 9.12 -17.25
C PHE A 567 -21.59 7.84 -16.44
N TYR A 568 -22.65 7.40 -15.78
CA TYR A 568 -22.70 6.14 -15.06
C TYR A 568 -23.97 5.39 -15.43
N GLN A 569 -23.92 4.06 -15.36
CA GLN A 569 -25.02 3.20 -15.76
C GLN A 569 -25.49 2.32 -14.60
N PHE A 570 -26.78 2.37 -14.32
CA PHE A 570 -27.47 1.44 -13.43
C PHE A 570 -28.05 0.28 -14.23
N SER A 571 -27.62 -0.94 -13.90
CA SER A 571 -28.19 -2.17 -14.45
C SER A 571 -29.12 -2.81 -13.42
N PRO A 572 -30.27 -3.38 -13.83
CA PRO A 572 -31.18 -4.06 -12.92
C PRO A 572 -30.45 -5.18 -12.17
N SER A 573 -30.66 -5.27 -10.86
CA SER A 573 -30.00 -6.29 -10.04
C SER A 573 -30.49 -7.68 -10.47
N ARG A 574 -29.55 -8.57 -10.81
CA ARG A 574 -29.87 -9.97 -11.13
C ARG A 574 -30.04 -10.83 -9.87
N ARG A 575 -29.57 -10.34 -8.72
CA ARG A 575 -29.54 -11.10 -7.45
C ARG A 575 -30.76 -10.81 -6.59
N HIS A 576 -31.29 -9.59 -6.63
CA HIS A 576 -32.40 -9.17 -5.79
C HIS A 576 -33.49 -8.58 -6.67
N GLN A 577 -34.72 -9.10 -6.55
CA GLN A 577 -35.91 -8.47 -7.11
C GLN A 577 -36.63 -7.70 -6.01
N LEU A 578 -37.13 -6.51 -6.34
CA LEU A 578 -37.88 -5.69 -5.40
C LEU A 578 -39.36 -6.05 -5.49
N GLU A 579 -39.80 -6.96 -4.63
CA GLU A 579 -41.19 -7.40 -4.54
C GLU A 579 -42.02 -6.37 -3.77
N VAL A 580 -43.03 -5.76 -4.43
CA VAL A 580 -43.88 -4.73 -3.83
C VAL A 580 -45.17 -5.38 -3.34
N HIS A 581 -45.38 -5.43 -2.04
CA HIS A 581 -46.56 -6.00 -1.40
C HIS A 581 -47.68 -4.95 -1.27
N ASP A 582 -48.88 -5.28 -1.73
CA ASP A 582 -50.05 -4.41 -1.53
C ASP A 582 -50.53 -4.44 -0.07
N TYR A 583 -50.94 -3.29 0.46
CA TYR A 583 -51.35 -3.15 1.86
C TYR A 583 -52.65 -3.88 2.22
N GLN A 584 -53.57 -4.06 1.26
CA GLN A 584 -54.91 -4.62 1.51
C GLN A 584 -54.94 -6.12 1.23
N THR A 585 -54.36 -6.55 0.11
CA THR A 585 -54.40 -7.97 -0.29
C THR A 585 -53.20 -8.76 0.21
N GLY A 586 -52.07 -8.11 0.50
CA GLY A 586 -50.80 -8.76 0.82
C GLY A 586 -50.16 -9.47 -0.38
N GLU A 587 -50.77 -9.41 -1.56
CA GLU A 587 -50.25 -10.00 -2.79
C GLU A 587 -49.02 -9.23 -3.29
N ILE A 588 -48.08 -9.96 -3.88
CA ILE A 588 -46.88 -9.39 -4.48
C ILE A 588 -47.25 -8.83 -5.86
N THR A 589 -47.04 -7.53 -6.00
CA THR A 589 -47.13 -6.82 -7.28
C THR A 589 -45.72 -6.70 -7.85
N ASN A 590 -45.52 -7.16 -9.08
CA ASN A 590 -44.25 -7.04 -9.80
C ASN A 590 -44.07 -5.62 -10.34
N THR A 591 -44.21 -4.60 -9.51
CA THR A 591 -44.12 -3.17 -9.90
C THR A 591 -42.82 -2.51 -9.43
N GLY A 592 -41.96 -3.26 -8.72
CA GLY A 592 -40.69 -2.78 -8.20
C GLY A 592 -39.49 -3.27 -9.01
N ALA A 593 -38.44 -2.44 -9.06
CA ALA A 593 -37.11 -2.83 -9.54
C ALA A 593 -36.02 -2.22 -8.64
N THR A 594 -34.94 -2.96 -8.43
CA THR A 594 -33.77 -2.50 -7.67
C THR A 594 -32.53 -2.60 -8.54
N TYR A 595 -31.64 -1.63 -8.38
CA TYR A 595 -30.39 -1.51 -9.12
C TYR A 595 -29.24 -1.53 -8.11
N ASP A 596 -28.22 -2.33 -8.41
CA ASP A 596 -27.06 -2.48 -7.54
C ASP A 596 -26.34 -1.13 -7.38
N ALA A 597 -25.67 -0.95 -6.23
CA ALA A 597 -24.93 0.27 -5.93
C ALA A 597 -23.76 0.45 -6.91
N ILE A 598 -23.57 1.68 -7.37
CA ILE A 598 -22.43 2.10 -8.18
C ILE A 598 -21.64 3.19 -7.46
N ASP A 599 -20.34 3.23 -7.69
CA ASP A 599 -19.46 4.28 -7.16
C ASP A 599 -19.44 5.47 -8.13
N VAL A 600 -19.77 6.66 -7.64
CA VAL A 600 -19.98 7.88 -8.43
C VAL A 600 -19.15 9.02 -7.84
N ARG A 601 -18.48 9.80 -8.70
CA ARG A 601 -17.70 10.97 -8.26
C ARG A 601 -18.63 12.10 -7.75
N PRO A 602 -18.19 12.97 -6.84
CA PRO A 602 -18.99 14.12 -6.41
C PRO A 602 -19.38 15.06 -7.56
N GLY A 603 -20.59 15.59 -7.50
CA GLY A 603 -21.14 16.48 -8.50
C GLY A 603 -22.67 16.57 -8.47
N THR A 604 -23.22 17.29 -9.45
CA THR A 604 -24.65 17.36 -9.70
C THR A 604 -25.00 16.48 -10.89
N TYR A 605 -25.98 15.61 -10.73
CA TYR A 605 -26.35 14.58 -11.71
C TYR A 605 -27.84 14.63 -12.06
N ARG A 606 -28.19 14.16 -13.26
CA ARG A 606 -29.57 13.92 -13.71
C ARG A 606 -29.72 12.50 -14.22
N LEU A 607 -30.92 11.95 -14.05
CA LEU A 607 -31.26 10.61 -14.49
C LEU A 607 -31.86 10.63 -15.90
N TYR A 608 -31.43 9.68 -16.71
CA TYR A 608 -31.87 9.47 -18.07
C TYR A 608 -32.23 8.00 -18.30
N TYR A 609 -33.23 7.75 -19.13
CA TYR A 609 -33.51 6.45 -19.70
C TYR A 609 -32.66 6.26 -20.96
N ILE A 610 -32.10 5.07 -21.14
CA ILE A 610 -31.23 4.72 -22.27
C ILE A 610 -31.95 3.73 -23.19
N ASP A 611 -32.18 4.13 -24.44
CA ASP A 611 -32.68 3.23 -25.50
C ASP A 611 -31.49 2.72 -26.34
N TYR A 612 -31.14 1.44 -26.18
CA TYR A 612 -30.04 0.80 -26.92
C TYR A 612 -30.40 0.42 -28.36
N GLU A 613 -31.68 0.44 -28.75
CA GLU A 613 -32.08 0.02 -30.10
C GLU A 613 -31.81 1.10 -31.16
N ILE A 614 -31.69 2.37 -30.76
CA ILE A 614 -31.55 3.52 -31.66
C ILE A 614 -30.47 4.48 -31.13
N ASP A 615 -29.21 4.18 -31.42
CA ASP A 615 -28.08 5.13 -31.31
C ASP A 615 -27.95 5.84 -29.93
N TYR A 616 -28.15 5.08 -28.83
CA TYR A 616 -28.04 5.55 -27.43
C TYR A 616 -28.85 6.82 -27.15
N ARG A 617 -30.12 6.89 -27.55
CA ARG A 617 -30.96 8.05 -27.20
C ARG A 617 -31.22 8.11 -25.69
N PHE A 618 -30.95 9.28 -25.11
CA PHE A 618 -31.18 9.59 -23.70
C PHE A 618 -32.48 10.37 -23.53
N TYR A 619 -33.41 9.83 -22.74
CA TYR A 619 -34.67 10.51 -22.41
C TYR A 619 -34.64 10.94 -20.93
N PRO A 620 -34.83 12.23 -20.61
CA PRO A 620 -34.79 12.69 -19.21
C PRO A 620 -35.97 12.11 -18.42
N LEU A 621 -35.73 11.68 -17.18
CA LEU A 621 -36.79 11.18 -16.29
C LEU A 621 -37.66 12.29 -15.67
N ASP A 622 -37.38 13.56 -15.98
CA ASP A 622 -38.04 14.75 -15.42
C ASP A 622 -38.06 14.80 -13.87
N LEU A 623 -36.96 14.35 -13.25
CA LEU A 623 -36.73 14.40 -11.81
C LEU A 623 -35.77 15.54 -11.44
N PRO A 624 -35.86 16.08 -10.21
CA PRO A 624 -34.89 17.05 -9.71
C PRO A 624 -33.44 16.54 -9.81
N PRO A 625 -32.45 17.42 -10.07
CA PRO A 625 -31.05 17.02 -10.10
C PRO A 625 -30.60 16.54 -8.71
N ILE A 626 -29.71 15.55 -8.71
CA ILE A 626 -29.11 14.95 -7.52
C ILE A 626 -27.76 15.60 -7.32
N THR A 627 -27.62 16.44 -6.29
CA THR A 627 -26.34 17.06 -5.92
C THR A 627 -25.74 16.33 -4.74
N GLN A 628 -24.57 15.73 -4.94
CA GLN A 628 -23.77 15.10 -3.87
C GLN A 628 -22.35 15.64 -3.93
N ASN A 629 -21.97 16.41 -2.91
CA ASN A 629 -20.64 17.04 -2.83
C ASN A 629 -19.71 16.33 -1.84
N HIS A 630 -20.21 15.32 -1.10
CA HIS A 630 -19.47 14.64 -0.06
C HIS A 630 -18.96 13.27 -0.53
N MET A 631 -17.79 12.88 -0.04
CA MET A 631 -17.11 11.63 -0.40
C MET A 631 -17.38 10.51 0.61
N GLY A 632 -17.35 9.26 0.15
CA GLY A 632 -17.40 8.06 1.00
C GLY A 632 -18.77 7.73 1.61
N GLY A 633 -19.80 8.53 1.35
CA GLY A 633 -21.16 8.25 1.77
C GLY A 633 -21.79 7.12 0.95
N VAL A 634 -22.71 6.37 1.56
CA VAL A 634 -23.53 5.39 0.84
C VAL A 634 -24.96 5.91 0.84
N TYR A 635 -25.49 6.11 -0.37
CA TYR A 635 -26.79 6.72 -0.61
C TYR A 635 -27.72 5.72 -1.27
N THR A 636 -29.00 5.84 -0.97
CA THR A 636 -30.06 5.10 -1.65
C THR A 636 -31.06 6.09 -2.20
N LEU A 637 -31.32 5.99 -3.50
CA LEU A 637 -32.31 6.79 -4.20
C LEU A 637 -33.56 5.95 -4.44
N THR A 638 -34.68 6.35 -3.86
CA THR A 638 -35.97 5.69 -4.08
C THR A 638 -36.86 6.58 -4.94
N ILE A 639 -37.23 6.08 -6.11
CA ILE A 639 -38.19 6.70 -7.01
C ILE A 639 -39.55 6.07 -6.75
N ALA A 640 -40.51 6.86 -6.28
CA ALA A 640 -41.84 6.38 -5.90
C ALA A 640 -42.93 7.33 -6.41
N THR A 641 -44.17 6.84 -6.50
CA THR A 641 -45.32 7.69 -6.84
C THR A 641 -45.79 8.48 -5.63
N ARG A 642 -46.23 9.73 -5.84
CA ARG A 642 -46.78 10.55 -4.74
C ARG A 642 -48.18 10.08 -4.31
N SER A 643 -48.93 9.47 -5.23
CA SER A 643 -50.28 8.95 -5.01
C SER A 643 -50.58 7.82 -5.98
N LYS A 644 -51.50 6.91 -5.62
CA LYS A 644 -52.06 5.90 -6.54
C LYS A 644 -52.94 6.54 -7.64
N LEU A 645 -53.42 7.78 -7.45
CA LEU A 645 -54.43 8.41 -8.30
C LEU A 645 -53.88 9.44 -9.29
N VAL A 646 -52.65 9.93 -9.07
CA VAL A 646 -52.04 11.01 -9.86
C VAL A 646 -50.74 10.51 -10.45
N LYS A 647 -50.53 10.77 -11.75
CA LYS A 647 -49.28 10.51 -12.46
C LYS A 647 -48.18 11.50 -12.06
N ASP A 648 -47.73 11.40 -10.80
CA ASP A 648 -46.70 12.24 -10.22
C ASP A 648 -45.66 11.38 -9.50
N VAL A 649 -44.41 11.51 -9.92
CA VAL A 649 -43.27 10.71 -9.45
C VAL A 649 -42.29 11.61 -8.74
N VAL A 650 -41.77 11.11 -7.62
CA VAL A 650 -40.86 11.83 -6.74
C VAL A 650 -39.65 10.96 -6.44
N SER A 651 -38.48 11.59 -6.31
CA SER A 651 -37.25 10.94 -5.90
C SER A 651 -36.90 11.32 -4.46
N TYR A 652 -36.63 10.30 -3.65
CA TYR A 652 -36.20 10.42 -2.26
C TYR A 652 -34.76 9.93 -2.15
N SER A 653 -33.83 10.80 -1.77
CA SER A 653 -32.43 10.42 -1.53
C SER A 653 -32.18 10.32 -0.03
N GLN A 654 -31.64 9.18 0.40
CA GLN A 654 -31.36 8.90 1.80
C GLN A 654 -29.92 8.47 2.01
N ILE A 655 -29.39 8.80 3.19
CA ILE A 655 -28.01 8.48 3.60
C ILE A 655 -28.07 7.21 4.44
N MET A 656 -27.58 6.09 3.87
CA MET A 656 -27.49 4.80 4.56
C MET A 656 -26.24 4.72 5.43
N VAL A 657 -25.14 5.31 4.94
CA VAL A 657 -23.86 5.39 5.66
C VAL A 657 -23.33 6.82 5.55
N PRO A 658 -22.90 7.44 6.66
CA PRO A 658 -22.41 8.81 6.64
C PRO A 658 -21.21 8.97 5.70
N TYR A 659 -21.14 10.13 5.06
CA TYR A 659 -19.93 10.56 4.35
C TYR A 659 -18.74 10.73 5.29
N ASN A 660 -17.53 10.71 4.75
CA ASN A 660 -16.30 10.82 5.53
C ASN A 660 -16.19 12.25 6.10
N LYS A 661 -16.05 12.40 7.42
CA LYS A 661 -15.89 13.72 8.07
C LYS A 661 -14.45 14.04 8.45
N VAL A 662 -13.61 13.02 8.59
CA VAL A 662 -12.20 13.17 8.95
C VAL A 662 -11.39 13.47 7.69
N SER A 663 -10.78 14.66 7.61
CA SER A 663 -9.91 15.04 6.49
C SER A 663 -8.62 14.21 6.47
N ILE A 664 -8.18 13.81 5.27
CA ILE A 664 -6.94 13.06 5.01
C ILE A 664 -5.69 13.73 5.62
N ILE A 665 -5.72 15.06 5.81
CA ILE A 665 -4.65 15.85 6.43
C ILE A 665 -4.33 15.38 7.86
N TRP A 666 -5.29 14.74 8.55
CA TRP A 666 -5.08 14.17 9.89
C TRP A 666 -4.04 13.04 9.92
N GLN A 667 -3.66 12.47 8.77
CA GLN A 667 -2.54 11.54 8.68
C GLN A 667 -1.17 12.24 8.64
N ILE A 668 -1.08 13.56 8.38
CA ILE A 668 0.23 14.24 8.31
C ILE A 668 1.04 14.10 9.61
N PRO A 669 0.47 14.27 10.83
CA PRO A 669 1.24 14.13 12.07
C PRO A 669 1.90 12.75 12.24
N GLN A 670 1.18 11.65 11.93
CA GLN A 670 1.78 10.30 12.02
C GLN A 670 2.89 10.10 10.99
N TYR A 671 2.77 10.65 9.77
CA TYR A 671 3.84 10.62 8.77
C TYR A 671 5.07 11.40 9.24
N ILE A 672 4.92 12.61 9.77
CA ILE A 672 6.04 13.41 10.28
C ILE A 672 6.80 12.65 11.37
N VAL A 673 6.09 12.07 12.34
CA VAL A 673 6.70 11.34 13.45
C VAL A 673 7.33 10.04 12.97
N LEU A 674 6.69 9.32 12.04
CA LEU A 674 7.25 8.11 11.44
C LEU A 674 8.54 8.40 10.65
N THR A 675 8.55 9.44 9.82
CA THR A 675 9.74 9.82 9.03
C THR A 675 10.89 10.29 9.92
N ALA A 676 10.60 11.05 10.99
CA ALA A 676 11.60 11.39 12.00
C ALA A 676 12.17 10.12 12.67
N GLY A 677 11.29 9.15 12.96
CA GLY A 677 11.65 7.81 13.43
C GLY A 677 12.57 7.07 12.46
N GLU A 678 12.26 7.10 11.16
CA GLU A 678 13.06 6.49 10.10
C GLU A 678 14.47 7.07 9.99
N VAL A 679 14.60 8.40 9.98
CA VAL A 679 15.92 9.06 9.91
C VAL A 679 16.80 8.65 11.09
N LEU A 680 16.21 8.56 12.29
CA LEU A 680 16.91 8.20 13.52
C LEU A 680 17.17 6.69 13.65
N PHE A 681 16.30 5.84 13.12
CA PHE A 681 16.38 4.38 13.27
C PHE A 681 17.04 3.70 12.07
N SER A 682 16.48 3.88 10.88
CA SER A 682 16.89 3.16 9.67
C SER A 682 18.22 3.66 9.13
N VAL A 683 18.35 4.97 8.88
CA VAL A 683 19.58 5.57 8.32
C VAL A 683 20.75 5.37 9.30
N THR A 684 20.51 5.64 10.58
CA THR A 684 21.52 5.47 11.63
C THR A 684 21.85 4.00 11.89
N GLY A 685 20.85 3.11 11.84
CA GLY A 685 21.07 1.68 12.02
C GLY A 685 21.87 1.06 10.88
N LEU A 686 21.66 1.53 9.65
CA LEU A 686 22.48 1.16 8.50
C LEU A 686 23.93 1.64 8.66
N GLU A 687 24.12 2.87 9.14
CA GLU A 687 25.44 3.43 9.47
C GLU A 687 26.15 2.59 10.55
N PHE A 688 25.44 2.26 11.64
CA PHE A 688 25.93 1.39 12.72
C PHE A 688 26.33 0.01 12.21
N ALA A 689 25.45 -0.63 11.44
CA ALA A 689 25.70 -1.94 10.84
C ALA A 689 26.96 -1.90 9.96
N TYR A 690 27.13 -0.84 9.18
CA TYR A 690 28.29 -0.67 8.31
C TYR A 690 29.58 -0.39 9.08
N SER A 691 29.54 0.42 10.14
CA SER A 691 30.73 0.80 10.93
C SER A 691 31.28 -0.35 11.76
N GLU A 692 30.41 -1.21 12.27
CA GLU A 692 30.77 -2.36 13.10
C GLU A 692 31.11 -3.62 12.27
N ALA A 693 30.95 -3.57 10.95
CA ALA A 693 31.24 -4.69 10.07
C ALA A 693 32.72 -4.69 9.62
N SER A 694 33.38 -5.85 9.72
CA SER A 694 34.72 -6.00 9.16
C SER A 694 34.72 -5.78 7.64
N PRO A 695 35.81 -5.27 7.03
CA PRO A 695 35.85 -4.96 5.60
C PRO A 695 35.43 -6.12 4.69
N GLN A 696 35.67 -7.36 5.12
CA GLN A 696 35.32 -8.57 4.36
C GLN A 696 33.85 -9.01 4.56
N LEU A 697 33.19 -8.60 5.65
CA LEU A 697 31.81 -8.97 5.99
C LEU A 697 30.78 -7.86 5.76
N LYS A 698 31.19 -6.67 5.32
CA LYS A 698 30.29 -5.53 5.04
C LYS A 698 29.11 -5.90 4.13
N SER A 699 29.33 -6.67 3.07
CA SER A 699 28.24 -7.12 2.17
C SER A 699 27.27 -8.08 2.85
N VAL A 700 27.78 -8.97 3.72
CA VAL A 700 26.96 -9.90 4.50
C VAL A 700 26.09 -9.15 5.50
N VAL A 701 26.66 -8.17 6.21
CA VAL A 701 25.91 -7.34 7.17
C VAL A 701 24.80 -6.55 6.47
N GLN A 702 25.07 -6.00 5.28
CA GLN A 702 24.06 -5.31 4.47
C GLN A 702 22.96 -6.26 3.98
N ALA A 703 23.30 -7.50 3.59
CA ALA A 703 22.31 -8.51 3.23
C ALA A 703 21.44 -8.92 4.43
N VAL A 704 22.03 -9.09 5.62
CA VAL A 704 21.29 -9.35 6.86
C VAL A 704 20.38 -8.18 7.21
N TRP A 705 20.84 -6.94 7.06
CA TRP A 705 20.02 -5.75 7.25
C TRP A 705 18.79 -5.76 6.33
N LEU A 706 18.95 -5.99 5.03
CA LEU A 706 17.81 -6.10 4.11
C LEU A 706 16.88 -7.26 4.48
N PHE A 707 17.44 -8.38 4.94
CA PHE A 707 16.63 -9.51 5.41
C PHE A 707 15.78 -9.17 6.64
N THR A 708 16.21 -8.24 7.51
CA THR A 708 15.37 -7.79 8.63
C THR A 708 14.06 -7.13 8.18
N VAL A 709 14.05 -6.49 7.00
CA VAL A 709 12.82 -5.94 6.38
C VAL A 709 11.85 -7.09 6.09
N ALA A 710 12.33 -8.12 5.40
CA ALA A 710 11.52 -9.30 5.10
C ALA A 710 11.00 -10.02 6.36
N VAL A 711 11.78 -10.06 7.44
CA VAL A 711 11.30 -10.60 8.73
C VAL A 711 10.22 -9.71 9.33
N GLY A 712 10.32 -8.39 9.20
CA GLY A 712 9.29 -7.44 9.64
C GLY A 712 7.96 -7.65 8.92
N ASP A 713 7.97 -7.64 7.59
CA ASP A 713 6.76 -7.91 6.79
C ASP A 713 6.20 -9.32 7.03
N LEU A 714 7.04 -10.30 7.36
CA LEU A 714 6.58 -11.64 7.72
C LEU A 714 5.80 -11.64 9.05
N ILE A 715 6.18 -10.80 10.02
CA ILE A 715 5.41 -10.60 11.26
C ILE A 715 4.02 -10.08 10.91
N ASP A 716 3.91 -9.09 10.02
CA ASP A 716 2.61 -8.56 9.59
C ASP A 716 1.76 -9.62 8.89
N VAL A 717 2.34 -10.39 7.95
CA VAL A 717 1.65 -11.50 7.28
C VAL A 717 1.06 -12.48 8.28
N VAL A 718 1.82 -12.88 9.31
CA VAL A 718 1.36 -13.82 10.34
C VAL A 718 0.24 -13.20 11.18
N ILE A 719 0.43 -11.99 11.71
CA ILE A 719 -0.56 -11.32 12.57
C ILE A 719 -1.89 -11.10 11.83
N LEU A 720 -1.82 -10.63 10.58
CA LEU A 720 -3.00 -10.35 9.75
C LEU A 720 -3.72 -11.63 9.32
N SER A 721 -2.98 -12.70 9.00
CA SER A 721 -3.57 -13.98 8.60
C SER A 721 -4.30 -14.68 9.75
N LEU A 722 -3.88 -14.43 11.00
CA LEU A 722 -4.56 -14.94 12.19
C LEU A 722 -5.86 -14.18 12.52
N ASN A 723 -6.13 -13.05 11.86
CA ASN A 723 -7.33 -12.22 12.06
C ASN A 723 -7.62 -11.93 13.55
N LEU A 724 -6.57 -11.61 14.31
CA LEU A 724 -6.61 -11.46 15.77
C LEU A 724 -7.42 -10.24 16.24
N PHE A 725 -7.55 -9.22 15.39
CA PHE A 725 -8.19 -7.96 15.72
C PHE A 725 -9.36 -7.69 14.76
N SER A 726 -10.54 -7.42 15.32
CA SER A 726 -11.71 -7.00 14.54
C SER A 726 -11.66 -5.51 14.17
N ASP A 727 -10.92 -4.72 14.94
CA ASP A 727 -10.83 -3.27 14.79
C ASP A 727 -9.40 -2.83 14.46
N VAL A 728 -9.29 -1.99 13.42
CA VAL A 728 -8.03 -1.47 12.91
C VAL A 728 -7.36 -0.53 13.93
N ALA A 729 -8.12 0.24 14.72
CA ALA A 729 -7.53 1.12 15.73
C ALA A 729 -6.82 0.31 16.82
N THR A 730 -7.49 -0.75 17.31
CA THR A 730 -6.95 -1.71 18.27
C THR A 730 -5.67 -2.35 17.73
N GLN A 731 -5.66 -2.77 16.46
CA GLN A 731 -4.46 -3.27 15.81
C GLN A 731 -3.31 -2.26 15.89
N MET A 732 -3.54 -0.99 15.51
CA MET A 732 -2.50 0.06 15.55
C MET A 732 -1.94 0.28 16.96
N PHE A 733 -2.80 0.29 17.99
CA PHE A 733 -2.35 0.40 19.38
C PHE A 733 -1.50 -0.78 19.82
N VAL A 734 -1.85 -2.00 19.42
CA VAL A 734 -1.08 -3.21 19.76
C VAL A 734 0.29 -3.18 19.09
N PHE A 735 0.38 -2.79 17.81
CA PHE A 735 1.68 -2.62 17.14
C PHE A 735 2.55 -1.55 17.81
N GLY A 736 1.96 -0.40 18.19
CA GLY A 736 2.66 0.64 18.95
C GLY A 736 3.15 0.15 20.31
N ALA A 737 2.31 -0.55 21.08
CA ALA A 737 2.67 -1.11 22.39
C ALA A 737 3.77 -2.18 22.27
N ALA A 738 3.68 -3.07 21.27
CA ALA A 738 4.70 -4.06 20.99
C ALA A 738 6.05 -3.41 20.66
N MET A 739 6.04 -2.33 19.87
CA MET A 739 7.26 -1.59 19.56
C MET A 739 7.89 -0.95 20.81
N TYR A 740 7.09 -0.41 21.75
CA TYR A 740 7.63 0.08 23.03
C TYR A 740 8.30 -1.03 23.85
N ILE A 741 7.71 -2.22 23.90
CA ILE A 741 8.29 -3.38 24.60
C ILE A 741 9.62 -3.79 23.94
N VAL A 742 9.64 -3.87 22.61
CA VAL A 742 10.85 -4.20 21.84
C VAL A 742 11.93 -3.15 22.06
N MET A 743 11.57 -1.87 22.15
CA MET A 743 12.49 -0.78 22.48
C MET A 743 13.01 -0.83 23.91
N ALA A 744 12.19 -1.23 24.89
CA ALA A 744 12.66 -1.46 26.25
C ALA A 744 13.74 -2.56 26.29
N ILE A 745 13.54 -3.66 25.55
CA ILE A 745 14.53 -4.74 25.42
C ILE A 745 15.79 -4.22 24.72
N PHE A 746 15.65 -3.46 23.64
CA PHE A 746 16.78 -2.88 22.93
C PHE A 746 17.61 -1.94 23.81
N ILE A 747 16.98 -1.11 24.63
CA ILE A 747 17.67 -0.24 25.58
C ILE A 747 18.52 -1.08 26.55
N LEU A 748 17.97 -2.16 27.09
CA LEU A 748 18.72 -3.07 27.98
C LEU A 748 19.90 -3.73 27.26
N LEU A 749 19.73 -4.14 26.00
CA LEU A 749 20.80 -4.68 25.17
C LEU A 749 21.89 -3.63 24.88
N ALA A 750 21.48 -2.41 24.52
CA ALA A 750 22.37 -1.32 24.18
C ALA A 750 23.20 -0.83 25.38
N VAL A 751 22.62 -0.81 26.59
CA VAL A 751 23.35 -0.49 27.82
C VAL A 751 24.46 -1.52 28.10
N ASN A 752 24.23 -2.78 27.74
CA ASN A 752 25.19 -3.87 27.90
C ASN A 752 26.15 -4.01 26.70
N TYR A 753 26.13 -3.10 25.73
CA TYR A 753 27.04 -3.10 24.60
C TYR A 753 28.36 -2.42 24.97
N TYR A 754 29.34 -3.20 25.44
CA TYR A 754 30.58 -2.67 26.02
C TYR A 754 31.75 -2.49 25.04
N GLU A 755 31.69 -3.00 23.80
CA GLU A 755 32.78 -2.93 22.80
C GLU A 755 32.26 -2.50 21.44
N TYR A 756 32.58 -1.26 21.01
CA TYR A 756 32.46 -0.83 19.61
C TYR A 756 33.66 -1.33 18.82
N ALA A 757 33.42 -1.98 17.68
CA ALA A 757 34.48 -2.43 16.79
C ALA A 757 34.91 -1.28 15.86
N HIS A 758 35.90 -0.48 16.25
CA HIS A 758 36.40 0.65 15.44
C HIS A 758 37.37 0.21 14.34
N TYR A 759 36.86 -0.37 13.25
CA TYR A 759 37.68 -0.76 12.10
C TYR A 759 38.24 0.43 11.28
N ALA A 760 37.72 1.65 11.46
CA ALA A 760 38.15 2.83 10.70
C ALA A 760 39.54 3.35 11.08
N ASN A 761 40.01 3.07 12.31
CA ASN A 761 41.34 3.50 12.76
C ASN A 761 42.43 2.47 12.39
N ASP A 762 42.08 1.18 12.29
CA ASP A 762 43.01 0.12 11.91
C ASP A 762 43.58 0.32 10.50
N ASP A 763 42.78 0.85 9.55
CA ASP A 763 43.27 1.16 8.20
C ASP A 763 44.26 2.34 8.21
N SER A 764 44.10 3.29 9.14
CA SER A 764 45.03 4.42 9.29
C SER A 764 46.33 4.02 10.00
N GLU A 765 46.26 3.12 10.99
CA GLU A 765 47.45 2.56 11.64
C GLU A 765 48.18 1.56 10.74
N ALA A 766 47.47 0.78 9.92
CA ALA A 766 48.06 -0.09 8.91
C ALA A 766 48.70 0.72 7.78
N ALA A 767 48.05 1.80 7.32
CA ALA A 767 48.64 2.71 6.33
C ALA A 767 49.89 3.42 6.90
N ASN A 768 49.85 3.87 8.16
CA ASN A 768 51.00 4.48 8.81
C ASN A 768 52.13 3.46 9.09
N ALA A 769 51.80 2.20 9.39
CA ALA A 769 52.78 1.14 9.58
C ALA A 769 53.49 0.73 8.28
N ILE A 770 52.83 0.84 7.12
CA ILE A 770 53.46 0.64 5.80
C ILE A 770 54.39 1.81 5.47
N VAL A 771 54.00 3.04 5.83
CA VAL A 771 54.84 4.24 5.62
C VAL A 771 56.07 4.28 6.55
N ASP A 772 56.01 3.69 7.75
CA ASP A 772 57.16 3.63 8.66
C ASP A 772 58.16 2.50 8.32
N THR A 773 57.73 1.44 7.62
CA THR A 773 58.66 0.41 7.13
C THR A 773 59.55 0.88 5.97
N ASP A 774 59.09 1.86 5.19
CA ASP A 774 59.88 2.48 4.11
C ASP A 774 60.91 3.52 4.61
N LYS A 775 60.98 3.76 5.93
CA LYS A 775 62.03 4.59 6.56
C LYS A 775 63.14 3.78 7.24
N ILE A 776 63.10 2.45 7.16
CA ILE A 776 64.11 1.55 7.77
C ILE A 776 64.73 0.58 6.73
N GLN A 777 64.61 0.88 5.43
CA GLN A 777 65.57 0.41 4.41
C GLN A 777 66.29 1.62 3.81
#